data_AF-A0ABD2LCX6-F1
#
_entry.id   AF-A0ABD2LCX6-F1
#
_cell.length_a   1.000
_cell.length_b   1.000
_cell.length_c   1.000
_cell.angle_alpha   90.00
_cell.angle_beta   90.00
_cell.angle_gamma   90.00
#
_symmetry.space_group_name_H-M   'P 1'
#
loop_
_entity.id
_entity.type
_entity.pdbx_description
1 polymer ?
#
loop_
_entity_poly.entity_id
_entity_poly.type
_entity_poly.pdbx_seq_one_letter_code
_entity_poly.pdbx_strand_id
1 'polypeptide(L)'
;MSAFRALLLLLILLLLFLFQPFSLSLSPFAASADDPSVRFEQFVSRQHFPSTASPPPFPAASPSSAHFFHANCSVSICDGPLAPIFCSGFLISTAWYFGVQGQCPGPKLLHEPAIVMVNFKRIIRNNSVKRGDFLQFCEENFANSPYLKPANLTDWHPNPQNFKKIYSNKMRTLALALHEIWPLLSREFIDEVHQNQDRFPVVHVPNRFLVPGGLFKLYFYWDTYWILKGLYFSNLIETARGMLENFAHLLRFRGFIPNSGNVQLSRRSQPPLFTQMIADYYEVTKNKSFLAEYLPMAENELAWWKANRTVEVQRNGEKYLLFRYNAITDCPRPENFLEDYQLGMQSDDATFFWSSTASACESGLDFSSRWYKWGTESNAMRRTAIATSEVLPVDLNVFMALNYQTLAKLYDEELKEHGKAWKNKVMAEAITAHIDRTFWDDEEGVWFDLDLMKKKLRKKFYPSNIYPMLLKNDGKGTGEKCQKVVEYLKRSGAIGFKGGVPSSLERNSNEQWDFPNGWAPQQHLVVLSLLKCQNVSGEAAGIARKIAEAFLTTTYNGLFTRKEAKPSQIWEKYDVRFDNGQPGFGGEYPAQSGFGWTNGVIFEFIRMFYTKAEDKWREEGETNAGDALMALESIATALQTFGRETFDFA
;
A
#
# COMPACT_ATOMS: atom_id res chain seq x y z
N MET A 1 -53.08 -17.21 65.07
CA MET A 1 -53.73 -16.87 63.78
C MET A 1 -53.48 -15.44 63.27
N SER A 2 -52.88 -14.50 64.04
CA SER A 2 -52.51 -13.17 63.51
C SER A 2 -51.11 -13.11 62.87
N ALA A 3 -50.17 -13.97 63.27
CA ALA A 3 -48.83 -14.04 62.67
C ALA A 3 -48.82 -14.62 61.24
N PHE A 4 -49.75 -15.54 60.92
CA PHE A 4 -49.86 -16.13 59.58
C PHE A 4 -50.50 -15.17 58.56
N ARG A 5 -51.36 -14.24 59.02
CA ARG A 5 -51.95 -13.19 58.17
C ARG A 5 -50.96 -12.07 57.84
N ALA A 6 -50.04 -11.73 58.75
CA ALA A 6 -48.98 -10.77 58.47
C ALA A 6 -47.93 -11.31 57.48
N LEU A 7 -47.60 -12.60 57.56
CA LEU A 7 -46.67 -13.26 56.63
C LEU A 7 -47.27 -13.39 55.21
N LEU A 8 -48.58 -13.66 55.11
CA LEU A 8 -49.28 -13.75 53.83
C LEU A 8 -49.44 -12.38 53.15
N LEU A 9 -49.65 -11.31 53.93
CA LEU A 9 -49.69 -9.93 53.40
C LEU A 9 -48.32 -9.45 52.91
N LEU A 10 -47.22 -9.84 53.57
CA LEU A 10 -45.87 -9.54 53.09
C LEU A 10 -45.52 -10.30 51.81
N LEU A 11 -45.94 -11.56 51.69
CA LEU A 11 -45.74 -12.37 50.48
C LEU A 11 -46.59 -11.89 49.29
N ILE A 12 -47.81 -11.42 49.53
CA ILE A 12 -48.67 -10.84 48.48
C ILE A 12 -48.14 -9.48 48.01
N LEU A 13 -47.59 -8.64 48.91
CA LEU A 13 -46.92 -7.39 48.54
C LEU A 13 -45.62 -7.62 47.77
N LEU A 14 -44.86 -8.68 48.08
CA LEU A 14 -43.66 -9.07 47.33
C LEU A 14 -43.99 -9.66 45.94
N LEU A 15 -45.12 -10.36 45.79
CA LEU A 15 -45.60 -10.88 44.50
C LEU A 15 -46.23 -9.81 43.60
N LEU A 16 -46.82 -8.75 44.18
CA LEU A 16 -47.36 -7.60 43.43
C LEU A 16 -46.26 -6.65 42.90
N PHE A 17 -45.05 -6.68 43.48
CA PHE A 17 -43.88 -5.98 42.91
C PHE A 17 -43.17 -6.76 41.79
N LEU A 18 -43.49 -8.04 41.59
CA LEU A 18 -42.89 -8.88 40.55
C LEU A 18 -43.72 -8.95 39.26
N PHE A 19 -44.96 -8.43 39.25
CA PHE A 19 -45.84 -8.43 38.07
C PHE A 19 -46.71 -7.15 37.98
N GLN A 20 -46.18 -6.08 37.40
CA GLN A 20 -46.91 -5.07 36.60
C GLN A 20 -45.91 -4.23 35.76
N PRO A 21 -46.32 -3.71 34.59
CA PRO A 21 -45.48 -3.60 33.41
C PRO A 21 -44.72 -2.26 33.37
N PHE A 22 -43.39 -2.32 33.32
CA PHE A 22 -42.64 -1.19 32.76
C PHE A 22 -42.76 -1.25 31.24
N SER A 23 -43.42 -0.24 30.68
CA SER A 23 -43.41 0.09 29.27
C SER A 23 -42.00 0.53 28.88
N LEU A 24 -41.20 -0.44 28.44
CA LEU A 24 -40.00 -0.21 27.66
C LEU A 24 -40.33 -0.63 26.23
N SER A 25 -40.26 0.33 25.30
CA SER A 25 -40.40 0.06 23.88
C SER A 25 -39.41 -1.03 23.47
N LEU A 26 -39.93 -2.20 23.11
CA LEU A 26 -39.19 -3.28 22.47
C LEU A 26 -38.65 -2.75 21.14
N SER A 27 -37.38 -2.37 21.14
CA SER A 27 -36.56 -2.37 19.93
C SER A 27 -36.14 -3.83 19.68
N PRO A 28 -36.20 -4.35 18.46
CA PRO A 28 -35.89 -5.76 18.23
C PRO A 28 -34.38 -6.00 18.41
N PHE A 29 -34.07 -7.03 19.19
CA PHE A 29 -32.79 -7.74 19.26
C PHE A 29 -31.51 -6.90 19.34
N ALA A 30 -31.06 -6.66 20.56
CA ALA A 30 -29.63 -6.53 20.85
C ALA A 30 -28.97 -7.90 20.62
N ALA A 31 -28.51 -8.16 19.40
CA ALA A 31 -27.44 -9.13 19.21
C ALA A 31 -26.25 -8.66 20.05
N SER A 32 -25.66 -9.57 20.84
CA SER A 32 -24.60 -9.19 21.77
C SER A 32 -23.50 -8.46 20.99
N ALA A 33 -23.00 -7.33 21.52
CA ALA A 33 -21.89 -6.61 20.93
C ALA A 33 -20.58 -7.44 20.85
N ASP A 34 -20.60 -8.69 21.32
CA ASP A 34 -19.53 -9.70 21.22
C ASP A 34 -19.72 -10.68 20.05
N ASP A 35 -20.79 -10.56 19.25
CA ASP A 35 -20.96 -11.34 18.02
C ASP A 35 -20.05 -10.77 16.90
N PRO A 36 -19.12 -11.58 16.34
CA PRO A 36 -18.25 -11.17 15.24
C PRO A 36 -19.01 -10.67 13.99
N SER A 37 -20.22 -11.16 13.73
CA SER A 37 -21.04 -10.76 12.58
C SER A 37 -21.58 -9.32 12.72
N VAL A 38 -22.02 -8.95 13.93
CA VAL A 38 -22.51 -7.60 14.25
C VAL A 38 -21.39 -6.56 14.19
N ARG A 39 -20.18 -6.90 14.68
CA ARG A 39 -19.00 -6.03 14.55
C ARG A 39 -18.57 -5.86 13.10
N PHE A 40 -18.80 -6.87 12.27
CA PHE A 40 -18.52 -6.80 10.84
C PHE A 40 -19.50 -5.89 10.08
N GLU A 41 -20.81 -5.97 10.36
CA GLU A 41 -21.78 -5.01 9.79
C GLU A 41 -21.49 -3.56 10.21
N GLN A 42 -21.06 -3.36 11.47
CA GLN A 42 -20.56 -2.07 11.93
C GLN A 42 -19.28 -1.63 11.22
N PHE A 43 -18.41 -2.56 10.84
CA PHE A 43 -17.21 -2.27 10.04
C PHE A 43 -17.57 -1.84 8.61
N VAL A 44 -18.45 -2.58 7.92
CA VAL A 44 -18.90 -2.25 6.55
C VAL A 44 -19.61 -0.90 6.52
N SER A 45 -20.52 -0.65 7.47
CA SER A 45 -21.22 0.64 7.58
C SER A 45 -20.29 1.82 7.95
N ARG A 46 -19.16 1.56 8.62
CA ARG A 46 -18.14 2.57 8.97
C ARG A 46 -17.06 2.75 7.91
N GLN A 47 -17.07 2.03 6.79
CA GLN A 47 -16.23 2.34 5.61
C GLN A 47 -16.67 3.61 4.87
N HIS A 48 -17.43 4.51 5.53
CA HIS A 48 -17.59 5.89 5.08
C HIS A 48 -16.22 6.55 5.06
N PHE A 49 -15.60 6.52 3.90
CA PHE A 49 -14.37 7.24 3.66
C PHE A 49 -14.65 8.72 3.93
N PRO A 50 -13.99 9.36 4.91
CA PRO A 50 -14.16 10.78 5.11
C PRO A 50 -13.84 11.49 3.79
N SER A 51 -14.83 12.19 3.23
CA SER A 51 -14.57 13.22 2.25
C SER A 51 -13.80 14.30 3.00
N THR A 52 -12.55 14.51 2.62
CA THR A 52 -11.62 15.49 3.21
C THR A 52 -11.12 15.12 4.62
N ALA A 53 -9.90 14.60 4.72
CA ALA A 53 -9.07 15.01 5.84
C ALA A 53 -8.60 16.42 5.49
N SER A 54 -9.16 17.42 6.16
CA SER A 54 -8.54 18.74 6.18
C SER A 54 -7.16 18.59 6.81
N PRO A 55 -6.09 19.13 6.19
CA PRO A 55 -4.82 19.27 6.88
C PRO A 55 -5.02 20.08 8.16
N PRO A 56 -4.13 19.93 9.17
CA PRO A 56 -4.28 20.63 10.45
C PRO A 56 -4.49 22.13 10.21
N PRO A 57 -5.35 22.79 11.01
CA PRO A 57 -5.61 24.22 10.85
C PRO A 57 -4.31 25.00 11.04
N PHE A 58 -4.06 25.94 10.13
CA PHE A 58 -2.98 26.92 10.27
C PHE A 58 -3.16 27.74 11.55
N PRO A 59 -2.07 28.25 12.15
CA PRO A 59 -2.16 29.30 13.16
C PRO A 59 -2.95 30.49 12.61
N ALA A 60 -3.87 31.00 13.41
CA ALA A 60 -4.74 32.12 13.09
C ALA A 60 -3.95 33.41 12.83
N ALA A 61 -3.63 33.66 11.57
CA ALA A 61 -3.55 34.96 10.87
C ALA A 61 -2.95 34.72 9.48
N SER A 62 -3.77 34.38 8.49
CA SER A 62 -3.31 34.35 7.10
C SER A 62 -3.07 35.80 6.65
N PRO A 63 -1.88 36.15 6.14
CA PRO A 63 -1.63 37.49 5.62
C PRO A 63 -2.61 37.82 4.48
N SER A 64 -3.00 39.09 4.35
CA SER A 64 -3.97 39.54 3.34
C SER A 64 -3.47 39.41 1.90
N SER A 65 -2.15 39.30 1.71
CA SER A 65 -1.50 39.17 0.41
C SER A 65 -0.37 38.14 0.44
N ALA A 66 -0.34 37.26 -0.57
CA ALA A 66 0.80 36.40 -0.86
C ALA A 66 1.78 37.15 -1.76
N HIS A 67 3.04 37.28 -1.36
CA HIS A 67 4.10 37.73 -2.27
C HIS A 67 4.56 36.58 -3.15
N PHE A 68 5.19 36.90 -4.29
CA PHE A 68 5.78 35.93 -5.22
C PHE A 68 6.85 35.10 -4.49
N PHE A 69 6.39 34.01 -3.89
CA PHE A 69 7.16 33.08 -3.10
C PHE A 69 7.02 31.73 -3.78
N HIS A 70 8.10 31.29 -4.40
CA HIS A 70 8.18 29.97 -5.03
C HIS A 70 9.57 29.41 -4.73
N ALA A 71 9.64 28.08 -4.63
CA ALA A 71 10.92 27.40 -4.58
C ALA A 71 11.74 27.78 -5.81
N ASN A 72 13.01 28.15 -5.58
CA ASN A 72 13.97 28.33 -6.66
C ASN A 72 14.41 26.95 -7.15
N CYS A 73 13.54 26.31 -7.94
CA CYS A 73 13.71 24.98 -8.50
C CYS A 73 13.42 25.02 -10.02
N SER A 74 14.03 24.11 -10.77
CA SER A 74 14.05 24.14 -12.23
C SER A 74 13.42 22.92 -12.90
N VAL A 75 13.29 21.82 -12.16
CA VAL A 75 12.79 20.52 -12.62
C VAL A 75 11.57 20.15 -11.79
N SER A 76 10.39 20.40 -12.36
CA SER A 76 9.11 20.12 -11.72
C SER A 76 8.89 18.62 -11.48
N ILE A 77 8.07 18.27 -10.48
CA ILE A 77 7.72 16.88 -10.16
C ILE A 77 6.69 16.27 -11.13
N CYS A 78 6.13 17.07 -12.03
CA CYS A 78 5.31 16.61 -13.14
C CYS A 78 5.58 17.42 -14.41
N ASP A 79 5.20 16.86 -15.56
CA ASP A 79 5.38 17.50 -16.87
C ASP A 79 4.03 17.79 -17.55
N GLY A 80 4.09 18.52 -18.67
CA GLY A 80 2.93 18.80 -19.51
C GLY A 80 2.17 20.06 -19.11
N PRO A 81 1.02 20.32 -19.77
CA PRO A 81 0.29 21.58 -19.66
C PRO A 81 -0.29 21.84 -18.26
N LEU A 82 -0.44 20.80 -17.44
CA LEU A 82 -0.94 20.88 -16.07
C LEU A 82 0.14 21.24 -15.04
N ALA A 83 1.42 21.10 -15.38
CA ALA A 83 2.52 21.29 -14.43
C ALA A 83 2.58 22.68 -13.78
N PRO A 84 2.37 23.80 -14.51
CA PRO A 84 2.36 25.14 -13.92
C PRO A 84 1.20 25.40 -12.93
N ILE A 85 0.16 24.56 -12.97
CA ILE A 85 -1.04 24.69 -12.13
C ILE A 85 -0.89 23.81 -10.89
N PHE A 86 -0.56 22.54 -11.08
CA PHE A 86 -0.64 21.53 -10.02
C PHE A 86 0.71 21.14 -9.41
N CYS A 87 1.84 21.40 -10.08
CA CYS A 87 3.10 20.74 -9.73
C CYS A 87 4.23 21.68 -9.31
N SER A 88 4.25 22.91 -9.83
CA SER A 88 5.28 23.87 -9.46
C SER A 88 4.84 25.27 -9.86
N GLY A 89 5.42 26.28 -9.19
CA GLY A 89 5.22 27.69 -9.53
C GLY A 89 4.26 28.40 -8.60
N PHE A 90 3.95 29.65 -8.97
CA PHE A 90 3.33 30.59 -8.04
C PHE A 90 1.86 30.28 -7.73
N LEU A 91 1.14 29.60 -8.61
CA LEU A 91 -0.27 29.27 -8.38
C LEU A 91 -0.42 28.29 -7.22
N ILE A 92 0.25 27.14 -7.30
CA ILE A 92 0.19 26.12 -6.25
C ILE A 92 0.79 26.63 -4.93
N SER A 93 1.87 27.42 -4.97
CA SER A 93 2.45 27.99 -3.75
C SER A 93 1.52 29.02 -3.09
N THR A 94 0.77 29.80 -3.89
CA THR A 94 -0.27 30.73 -3.39
C THR A 94 -1.40 29.97 -2.70
N ALA A 95 -1.83 28.83 -3.24
CA ALA A 95 -2.84 27.99 -2.61
C ALA A 95 -2.40 27.48 -1.22
N TRP A 96 -1.17 27.00 -1.11
CA TRP A 96 -0.58 26.59 0.17
C TRP A 96 -0.43 27.75 1.15
N TYR A 97 0.02 28.91 0.68
CA TYR A 97 0.17 30.11 1.50
C TYR A 97 -1.16 30.55 2.12
N PHE A 98 -2.24 30.48 1.36
CA PHE A 98 -3.58 30.81 1.84
C PHE A 98 -4.29 29.65 2.56
N GLY A 99 -3.69 28.46 2.64
CA GLY A 99 -4.29 27.30 3.29
C GLY A 99 -5.53 26.77 2.55
N VAL A 100 -5.57 26.91 1.23
CA VAL A 100 -6.70 26.47 0.37
C VAL A 100 -6.31 25.38 -0.62
N GLN A 101 -5.16 24.74 -0.45
CA GLN A 101 -4.63 23.67 -1.30
C GLN A 101 -5.57 22.46 -1.45
N GLY A 102 -6.49 22.23 -0.51
CA GLY A 102 -7.52 21.19 -0.62
C GLY A 102 -8.75 21.58 -1.46
N GLN A 103 -8.83 22.85 -1.87
CA GLN A 103 -9.94 23.42 -2.65
C GLN A 103 -9.47 23.96 -4.00
N CYS A 104 -8.27 24.53 -4.05
CA CYS A 104 -7.71 25.19 -5.21
C CYS A 104 -6.20 24.90 -5.32
N PRO A 105 -5.67 24.51 -6.50
CA PRO A 105 -6.39 24.11 -7.71
C PRO A 105 -7.42 23.00 -7.45
N GLY A 106 -8.62 23.14 -8.02
CA GLY A 106 -9.69 22.14 -7.86
C GLY A 106 -9.47 20.90 -8.73
N PRO A 107 -10.27 19.84 -8.53
CA PRO A 107 -10.10 18.55 -9.22
C PRO A 107 -10.48 18.58 -10.71
N LYS A 108 -11.11 19.66 -11.19
CA LYS A 108 -11.47 19.87 -12.60
C LYS A 108 -11.21 21.31 -13.00
N LEU A 109 -10.56 21.52 -14.14
CA LEU A 109 -10.42 22.84 -14.76
C LEU A 109 -11.68 23.17 -15.58
N LEU A 110 -12.17 24.41 -15.44
CA LEU A 110 -13.26 24.95 -16.25
C LEU A 110 -12.80 25.44 -17.63
N HIS A 111 -11.50 25.65 -17.80
CA HIS A 111 -10.88 26.16 -19.02
C HIS A 111 -9.61 25.39 -19.38
N GLU A 112 -9.13 25.59 -20.61
CA GLU A 112 -7.80 25.10 -21.03
C GLU A 112 -6.72 25.52 -20.03
N PRO A 113 -5.72 24.66 -19.73
CA PRO A 113 -4.65 24.99 -18.79
C PRO A 113 -3.95 26.33 -19.10
N ALA A 114 -3.77 26.64 -20.39
CA ALA A 114 -3.20 27.91 -20.83
C ALA A 114 -4.07 29.12 -20.44
N ILE A 115 -5.40 28.99 -20.54
CA ILE A 115 -6.36 30.05 -20.16
C ILE A 115 -6.36 30.23 -18.65
N VAL A 116 -6.37 29.15 -17.88
CA VAL A 116 -6.27 29.20 -16.41
C VAL A 116 -5.01 29.97 -15.98
N MET A 117 -3.87 29.71 -16.62
CA MET A 117 -2.63 30.44 -16.32
C MET A 117 -2.67 31.91 -16.76
N VAL A 118 -3.36 32.25 -17.85
CA VAL A 118 -3.60 33.66 -18.24
C VAL A 118 -4.46 34.37 -17.21
N ASN A 119 -5.54 33.73 -16.74
CA ASN A 119 -6.42 34.26 -15.71
C ASN A 119 -5.67 34.48 -14.39
N PHE A 120 -4.84 33.52 -13.98
CA PHE A 120 -4.00 33.67 -12.78
C PHE A 120 -3.01 34.84 -12.91
N LYS A 121 -2.38 35.03 -14.07
CA LYS A 121 -1.45 36.15 -14.28
C LYS A 121 -2.13 37.52 -14.18
N ARG A 122 -3.43 37.64 -14.48
CA ARG A 122 -4.18 38.91 -14.42
C ARG A 122 -4.39 39.42 -12.99
N ILE A 123 -4.44 38.53 -12.00
CA ILE A 123 -4.65 38.91 -10.59
C ILE A 123 -3.34 39.25 -9.87
N ILE A 124 -2.18 39.02 -10.50
CA ILE A 124 -0.88 39.37 -9.92
C ILE A 124 -0.65 40.88 -10.05
N ARG A 125 -0.44 41.57 -8.92
CA ARG A 125 -0.13 43.00 -8.85
C ARG A 125 1.09 43.23 -7.99
N ASN A 126 2.11 43.94 -8.49
CA ASN A 126 3.36 44.21 -7.76
C ASN A 126 3.99 42.96 -7.12
N ASN A 127 4.08 41.87 -7.88
CA ASN A 127 4.56 40.56 -7.41
C ASN A 127 3.81 40.03 -6.18
N SER A 128 2.52 40.34 -6.04
CA SER A 128 1.66 39.77 -5.00
C SER A 128 0.25 39.48 -5.52
N VAL A 129 -0.46 38.63 -4.78
CA VAL A 129 -1.86 38.26 -5.01
C VAL A 129 -2.63 38.48 -3.71
N LYS A 130 -3.79 39.13 -3.77
CA LYS A 130 -4.69 39.28 -2.61
C LYS A 130 -5.51 38.00 -2.44
N ARG A 131 -5.81 37.64 -1.19
CA ARG A 131 -6.59 36.43 -0.89
C ARG A 131 -7.96 36.43 -1.61
N GLY A 132 -8.69 37.55 -1.58
CA GLY A 132 -10.01 37.66 -2.22
C GLY A 132 -9.96 37.40 -3.72
N ASP A 133 -9.02 38.05 -4.43
CA ASP A 133 -8.82 37.88 -5.87
C ASP A 133 -8.43 36.43 -6.23
N PHE A 134 -7.63 35.77 -5.38
CA PHE A 134 -7.27 34.36 -5.57
C PHE A 134 -8.45 33.43 -5.40
N LEU A 135 -9.30 33.64 -4.38
CA LEU A 135 -10.49 32.83 -4.17
C LEU A 135 -11.49 32.97 -5.32
N GLN A 136 -11.70 34.19 -5.81
CA GLN A 136 -12.52 34.44 -6.99
C GLN A 136 -11.94 33.75 -8.23
N PHE A 137 -10.62 33.86 -8.45
CA PHE A 137 -9.94 33.13 -9.51
C PHE A 137 -10.18 31.61 -9.40
N CYS A 138 -10.14 31.05 -8.19
CA CYS A 138 -10.38 29.62 -7.98
C CYS A 138 -11.81 29.21 -8.37
N GLU A 139 -12.83 29.98 -7.95
CA GLU A 139 -14.23 29.74 -8.30
C GLU A 139 -14.49 29.85 -9.81
N GLU A 140 -13.83 30.78 -10.49
CA GLU A 140 -13.99 31.00 -11.93
C GLU A 140 -13.25 29.97 -12.81
N ASN A 141 -12.23 29.29 -12.28
CA ASN A 141 -11.34 28.44 -13.09
C ASN A 141 -11.37 26.96 -12.72
N PHE A 142 -11.93 26.60 -11.56
CA PHE A 142 -11.98 25.20 -11.11
C PHE A 142 -13.36 24.81 -10.61
N ALA A 143 -13.71 23.54 -10.84
CA ALA A 143 -14.92 22.92 -10.30
C ALA A 143 -14.57 21.77 -9.36
N ASN A 144 -15.36 21.62 -8.30
CA ASN A 144 -15.30 20.46 -7.42
C ASN A 144 -16.15 19.31 -7.98
N SER A 145 -15.75 18.80 -9.14
CA SER A 145 -16.42 17.67 -9.80
C SER A 145 -15.68 16.36 -9.53
N PRO A 146 -16.40 15.25 -9.23
CA PRO A 146 -15.75 13.96 -9.07
C PRO A 146 -15.14 13.51 -10.41
N TYR A 147 -13.92 12.97 -10.37
CA TYR A 147 -13.26 12.33 -11.52
C TYR A 147 -13.30 10.79 -11.44
N LEU A 148 -13.86 10.24 -10.35
CA LEU A 148 -14.02 8.80 -10.11
C LEU A 148 -15.46 8.49 -9.75
N LYS A 149 -15.88 7.27 -10.08
CA LYS A 149 -17.10 6.64 -9.58
C LYS A 149 -16.76 5.26 -8.98
N PRO A 150 -17.59 4.72 -8.05
CA PRO A 150 -17.50 3.32 -7.65
C PRO A 150 -17.60 2.41 -8.88
N ALA A 151 -16.76 1.39 -8.95
CA ALA A 151 -16.81 0.43 -10.05
C ALA A 151 -17.63 -0.79 -9.63
N ASN A 152 -18.37 -1.38 -10.57
CA ASN A 152 -19.00 -2.67 -10.33
C ASN A 152 -18.00 -3.80 -10.62
N LEU A 153 -17.73 -4.65 -9.63
CA LEU A 153 -16.89 -5.84 -9.80
C LEU A 153 -17.73 -7.01 -10.30
N THR A 154 -17.82 -7.14 -11.62
CA THR A 154 -18.69 -8.13 -12.29
C THR A 154 -18.38 -9.60 -11.97
N ASP A 155 -17.15 -9.89 -11.53
CA ASP A 155 -16.66 -11.21 -11.12
C ASP A 155 -16.70 -11.43 -9.59
N TRP A 156 -17.27 -10.49 -8.84
CA TRP A 156 -17.41 -10.59 -7.39
C TRP A 156 -18.62 -11.44 -6.99
N HIS A 157 -18.39 -12.36 -6.06
CA HIS A 157 -19.42 -13.25 -5.52
C HIS A 157 -19.23 -13.41 -4.01
N PRO A 158 -20.29 -13.29 -3.18
CA PRO A 158 -20.17 -13.23 -1.72
C PRO A 158 -19.51 -14.47 -1.09
N ASN A 159 -19.51 -15.61 -1.78
CA ASN A 159 -18.92 -16.86 -1.30
C ASN A 159 -17.92 -17.45 -2.32
N PRO A 160 -16.67 -16.94 -2.37
CA PRO A 160 -15.65 -17.47 -3.27
C PRO A 160 -15.32 -18.94 -2.98
N GLN A 161 -15.25 -19.77 -4.02
CA GLN A 161 -14.98 -21.21 -3.87
C GLN A 161 -13.66 -21.51 -3.15
N ASN A 162 -12.63 -20.69 -3.39
CA ASN A 162 -11.32 -20.82 -2.76
C ASN A 162 -11.38 -20.76 -1.22
N PHE A 163 -12.40 -20.13 -0.63
CA PHE A 163 -12.50 -20.01 0.83
C PHE A 163 -12.90 -21.32 1.50
N LYS A 164 -13.47 -22.27 0.75
CA LYS A 164 -13.70 -23.65 1.21
C LYS A 164 -12.40 -24.39 1.54
N LYS A 165 -11.28 -23.99 0.89
CA LYS A 165 -9.95 -24.57 1.14
C LYS A 165 -9.37 -24.16 2.49
N ILE A 166 -9.86 -23.08 3.09
CA ILE A 166 -9.39 -22.57 4.39
C ILE A 166 -9.87 -23.52 5.49
N TYR A 167 -8.97 -24.19 6.21
CA TYR A 167 -9.37 -25.15 7.26
C TYR A 167 -9.64 -24.50 8.62
N SER A 168 -9.06 -23.32 8.88
CA SER A 168 -9.28 -22.58 10.13
C SER A 168 -10.54 -21.73 10.06
N ASN A 169 -11.54 -22.01 10.91
CA ASN A 169 -12.77 -21.21 10.99
C ASN A 169 -12.46 -19.73 11.28
N LYS A 170 -11.51 -19.46 12.18
CA LYS A 170 -11.05 -18.10 12.51
C LYS A 170 -10.54 -17.37 11.26
N MET A 171 -9.72 -18.03 10.44
CA MET A 171 -9.18 -17.44 9.22
C MET A 171 -10.23 -17.33 8.11
N ARG A 172 -11.19 -18.27 8.04
CA ARG A 172 -12.30 -18.19 7.09
C ARG A 172 -13.18 -16.97 7.37
N THR A 173 -13.49 -16.70 8.65
CA THR A 173 -14.23 -15.49 9.07
C THR A 173 -13.47 -14.21 8.68
N LEU A 174 -12.16 -14.16 8.92
CA LEU A 174 -11.33 -13.03 8.50
C LEU A 174 -11.33 -12.85 6.97
N ALA A 175 -11.16 -13.93 6.21
CA ALA A 175 -11.18 -13.90 4.74
C ALA A 175 -12.51 -13.40 4.18
N LEU A 176 -13.65 -13.86 4.72
CA LEU A 176 -14.98 -13.39 4.34
C LEU A 176 -15.14 -11.89 4.62
N ALA A 177 -14.74 -11.44 5.80
CA ALA A 177 -14.81 -10.02 6.14
C ALA A 177 -13.96 -9.13 5.21
N LEU A 178 -12.77 -9.60 4.82
CA LEU A 178 -11.91 -8.88 3.88
C LEU A 178 -12.47 -8.88 2.44
N HIS A 179 -13.15 -9.94 2.04
CA HIS A 179 -13.68 -10.10 0.69
C HIS A 179 -14.75 -9.04 0.34
N GLU A 180 -15.55 -8.66 1.33
CA GLU A 180 -16.56 -7.61 1.24
C GLU A 180 -15.95 -6.20 1.09
N ILE A 181 -14.65 -6.02 1.36
CA ILE A 181 -13.97 -4.73 1.20
C ILE A 181 -13.67 -4.44 -0.28
N TRP A 182 -13.53 -5.45 -1.13
CA TRP A 182 -13.11 -5.24 -2.52
C TRP A 182 -14.03 -4.32 -3.33
N PRO A 183 -15.37 -4.49 -3.31
CA PRO A 183 -16.26 -3.55 -3.98
C PRO A 183 -16.12 -2.12 -3.43
N LEU A 184 -15.87 -1.96 -2.12
CA LEU A 184 -15.71 -0.65 -1.46
C LEU A 184 -14.45 0.09 -1.90
N LEU A 185 -13.39 -0.63 -2.27
CA LEU A 185 -12.12 -0.08 -2.79
C LEU A 185 -12.11 0.11 -4.31
N SER A 186 -13.11 -0.42 -5.02
CA SER A 186 -13.13 -0.39 -6.47
C SER A 186 -13.54 0.97 -7.03
N ARG A 187 -12.78 1.49 -8.00
CA ARG A 187 -13.02 2.78 -8.65
C ARG A 187 -12.80 2.64 -10.15
N GLU A 188 -13.45 3.50 -10.91
CA GLU A 188 -13.19 3.73 -12.32
C GLU A 188 -13.30 5.22 -12.63
N PHE A 189 -12.60 5.67 -13.67
CA PHE A 189 -12.72 7.05 -14.15
C PHE A 189 -14.09 7.27 -14.80
N ILE A 190 -14.61 8.48 -14.71
CA ILE A 190 -15.80 8.89 -15.46
C ILE A 190 -15.45 9.18 -16.92
N ASP A 191 -16.40 9.03 -17.83
CA ASP A 191 -16.20 9.22 -19.27
C ASP A 191 -15.60 10.60 -19.62
N GLU A 192 -15.95 11.63 -18.85
CA GLU A 192 -15.43 12.98 -19.05
C GLU A 192 -13.90 13.06 -18.92
N VAL A 193 -13.30 12.26 -18.02
CA VAL A 193 -11.82 12.21 -17.85
C VAL A 193 -11.15 11.65 -19.10
N HIS A 194 -11.76 10.64 -19.74
CA HIS A 194 -11.22 10.06 -20.97
C HIS A 194 -11.30 11.02 -22.15
N GLN A 195 -12.35 11.85 -22.19
CA GLN A 195 -12.60 12.82 -23.25
C GLN A 195 -11.78 14.12 -23.09
N ASN A 196 -11.48 14.53 -21.85
CA ASN A 196 -10.86 15.82 -21.53
C ASN A 196 -9.67 15.65 -20.58
N GLN A 197 -8.68 14.84 -20.98
CA GLN A 197 -7.56 14.44 -20.10
C GLN A 197 -6.74 15.62 -19.54
N ASP A 198 -6.67 16.72 -20.27
CA ASP A 198 -5.95 17.94 -19.88
C ASP A 198 -6.74 18.85 -18.93
N ARG A 199 -7.94 18.43 -18.50
CA ARG A 199 -8.78 19.15 -17.52
C ARG A 199 -8.74 18.58 -16.12
N PHE A 200 -8.16 17.40 -15.94
CA PHE A 200 -8.14 16.71 -14.65
C PHE A 200 -6.70 16.44 -14.22
N PRO A 201 -6.32 16.65 -12.94
CA PRO A 201 -4.97 16.42 -12.43
C PRO A 201 -4.68 14.93 -12.19
N VAL A 202 -5.09 14.07 -13.12
CA VAL A 202 -5.00 12.61 -13.00
C VAL A 202 -4.28 12.00 -14.19
N VAL A 203 -3.66 10.87 -13.93
CA VAL A 203 -3.16 9.95 -14.92
C VAL A 203 -4.21 8.86 -15.06
N HIS A 204 -5.06 9.00 -16.08
CA HIS A 204 -6.16 8.06 -16.27
C HIS A 204 -5.68 6.71 -16.82
N VAL A 205 -6.48 5.67 -16.57
CA VAL A 205 -6.29 4.31 -17.11
C VAL A 205 -7.64 3.77 -17.60
N PRO A 206 -7.66 2.85 -18.60
CA PRO A 206 -8.90 2.47 -19.29
C PRO A 206 -9.86 1.59 -18.48
N ASN A 207 -9.36 0.77 -17.56
CA ASN A 207 -10.15 -0.19 -16.80
C ASN A 207 -10.34 0.24 -15.35
N ARG A 208 -11.32 -0.37 -14.69
CA ARG A 208 -11.50 -0.28 -13.23
C ARG A 208 -10.24 -0.72 -12.47
N PHE A 209 -10.06 -0.15 -11.29
CA PHE A 209 -8.93 -0.45 -10.41
C PHE A 209 -9.36 -0.41 -8.95
N LEU A 210 -8.53 -0.99 -8.09
CA LEU A 210 -8.69 -0.90 -6.64
C LEU A 210 -7.71 0.11 -6.07
N VAL A 211 -8.19 0.93 -5.15
CA VAL A 211 -7.38 1.90 -4.40
C VAL A 211 -6.83 1.25 -3.13
N PRO A 212 -5.75 1.78 -2.52
CA PRO A 212 -5.29 1.32 -1.22
C PRO A 212 -6.36 1.49 -0.13
N GLY A 213 -7.00 2.66 -0.03
CA GLY A 213 -8.01 2.94 0.99
C GLY A 213 -7.74 4.22 1.77
N GLY A 214 -8.65 4.59 2.68
CA GLY A 214 -8.55 5.85 3.42
C GLY A 214 -8.49 7.07 2.49
N LEU A 215 -7.47 7.92 2.68
CA LEU A 215 -7.22 9.12 1.86
C LEU A 215 -6.73 8.83 0.44
N PHE A 216 -6.24 7.62 0.16
CA PHE A 216 -5.71 7.25 -1.15
C PHE A 216 -6.84 6.84 -2.08
N LYS A 217 -7.21 7.73 -3.01
CA LYS A 217 -8.36 7.56 -3.91
C LYS A 217 -8.02 7.05 -5.31
N LEU A 218 -6.73 6.90 -5.63
CA LEU A 218 -6.24 6.44 -6.93
C LEU A 218 -5.44 5.15 -6.75
N TYR A 219 -5.16 4.45 -7.86
CA TYR A 219 -4.27 3.30 -7.85
C TYR A 219 -2.85 3.72 -7.44
N PHE A 220 -2.14 2.84 -6.74
CA PHE A 220 -0.71 2.97 -6.43
C PHE A 220 0.03 1.76 -6.99
N TYR A 221 1.22 1.97 -7.53
CA TYR A 221 1.88 0.95 -8.33
C TYR A 221 2.23 -0.28 -7.49
N TRP A 222 3.12 -0.17 -6.51
CA TRP A 222 3.57 -1.36 -5.78
C TRP A 222 2.48 -1.94 -4.87
N ASP A 223 1.57 -1.13 -4.31
CA ASP A 223 0.40 -1.57 -3.54
C ASP A 223 -0.43 -2.59 -4.31
N THR A 224 -0.59 -2.35 -5.62
CA THR A 224 -1.36 -3.19 -6.52
C THR A 224 -0.85 -4.63 -6.54
N TYR A 225 0.44 -4.88 -6.29
CA TYR A 225 1.00 -6.23 -6.27
C TYR A 225 0.31 -7.09 -5.20
N TRP A 226 0.15 -6.56 -3.99
CA TRP A 226 -0.51 -7.27 -2.92
C TRP A 226 -2.03 -7.29 -3.08
N ILE A 227 -2.62 -6.21 -3.62
CA ILE A 227 -4.05 -6.19 -3.96
C ILE A 227 -4.37 -7.34 -4.92
N LEU A 228 -3.60 -7.51 -6.00
CA LEU A 228 -3.79 -8.58 -6.99
C LEU A 228 -3.73 -9.97 -6.34
N LYS A 229 -2.81 -10.23 -5.40
CA LYS A 229 -2.76 -11.49 -4.65
C LYS A 229 -4.06 -11.78 -3.91
N GLY A 230 -4.62 -10.77 -3.26
CA GLY A 230 -5.92 -10.86 -2.59
C GLY A 230 -7.08 -11.09 -3.56
N LEU A 231 -7.05 -10.45 -4.73
CA LEU A 231 -8.03 -10.63 -5.80
C LEU A 231 -8.01 -12.06 -6.35
N TYR A 232 -6.83 -12.64 -6.60
CA TYR A 232 -6.72 -14.02 -7.08
C TYR A 232 -7.31 -15.02 -6.08
N PHE A 233 -7.00 -14.86 -4.79
CA PHE A 233 -7.57 -15.73 -3.77
C PHE A 233 -9.09 -15.56 -3.64
N SER A 234 -9.58 -14.34 -3.88
CA SER A 234 -11.01 -13.99 -3.94
C SER A 234 -11.71 -14.36 -5.26
N ASN A 235 -11.00 -15.00 -6.20
CA ASN A 235 -11.51 -15.35 -7.53
C ASN A 235 -11.95 -14.17 -8.41
N LEU A 236 -11.35 -12.98 -8.22
CA LEU A 236 -11.60 -11.75 -8.96
C LEU A 236 -10.62 -11.61 -10.14
N ILE A 237 -10.64 -12.59 -11.04
CA ILE A 237 -9.63 -12.76 -12.10
C ILE A 237 -9.76 -11.73 -13.23
N GLU A 238 -10.99 -11.36 -13.61
CA GLU A 238 -11.23 -10.37 -14.67
C GLU A 238 -10.89 -8.96 -14.18
N THR A 239 -11.25 -8.66 -12.93
CA THR A 239 -10.84 -7.41 -12.29
C THR A 239 -9.31 -7.30 -12.21
N ALA A 240 -8.62 -8.38 -11.81
CA ALA A 240 -7.16 -8.41 -11.77
C ALA A 240 -6.54 -8.22 -13.16
N ARG A 241 -7.10 -8.84 -14.21
CA ARG A 241 -6.67 -8.65 -15.60
C ARG A 241 -6.76 -7.17 -16.01
N GLY A 242 -7.90 -6.52 -15.78
CA GLY A 242 -8.10 -5.12 -16.13
C GLY A 242 -7.08 -4.18 -15.46
N MET A 243 -6.69 -4.47 -14.21
CA MET A 243 -5.64 -3.73 -13.50
C MET A 243 -4.24 -3.93 -14.11
N LEU A 244 -3.92 -5.12 -14.61
CA LEU A 244 -2.65 -5.35 -15.32
C LEU A 244 -2.62 -4.62 -16.66
N GLU A 245 -3.76 -4.63 -17.37
CA GLU A 245 -3.94 -3.91 -18.63
C GLU A 245 -3.83 -2.39 -18.43
N ASN A 246 -4.25 -1.87 -17.27
CA ASN A 246 -4.02 -0.47 -16.90
C ASN A 246 -2.53 -0.13 -16.80
N PHE A 247 -1.72 -0.98 -16.15
CA PHE A 247 -0.27 -0.77 -16.09
C PHE A 247 0.42 -0.96 -17.43
N ALA A 248 -0.02 -1.93 -18.24
CA ALA A 248 0.46 -2.08 -19.61
C ALA A 248 0.14 -0.85 -20.48
N HIS A 249 -1.05 -0.25 -20.31
CA HIS A 249 -1.42 1.02 -20.94
C HIS A 249 -0.43 2.13 -20.54
N LEU A 250 -0.14 2.29 -19.25
CA LEU A 250 0.81 3.29 -18.77
C LEU A 250 2.22 3.09 -19.35
N LEU A 251 2.69 1.84 -19.40
CA LEU A 251 3.97 1.51 -20.02
C LEU A 251 4.02 1.87 -21.51
N ARG A 252 2.94 1.61 -22.25
CA ARG A 252 2.84 1.94 -23.67
C ARG A 252 2.93 3.45 -23.93
N PHE A 253 2.29 4.27 -23.11
CA PHE A 253 2.19 5.72 -23.35
C PHE A 253 3.24 6.55 -22.60
N ARG A 254 3.84 6.02 -21.54
CA ARG A 254 4.80 6.77 -20.68
C ARG A 254 6.15 6.09 -20.52
N GLY A 255 6.29 4.82 -20.90
CA GLY A 255 7.53 4.05 -20.75
C GLY A 255 7.82 3.54 -19.33
N PHE A 256 7.07 3.97 -18.32
CA PHE A 256 7.14 3.48 -16.95
C PHE A 256 5.79 3.62 -16.24
N ILE A 257 5.63 2.93 -15.12
CA ILE A 257 4.44 3.04 -14.27
C ILE A 257 4.73 4.11 -13.19
N PRO A 258 3.96 5.21 -13.13
CA PRO A 258 4.14 6.21 -12.10
C PRO A 258 3.74 5.68 -10.71
N ASN A 259 4.19 6.36 -9.66
CA ASN A 259 3.83 6.04 -8.27
C ASN A 259 2.31 5.88 -8.08
N SER A 260 1.52 6.80 -8.65
CA SER A 260 0.06 6.75 -8.60
C SER A 260 -0.58 7.46 -9.80
N GLY A 261 -1.90 7.34 -9.92
CA GLY A 261 -2.75 8.00 -10.92
C GLY A 261 -2.94 9.50 -10.74
N ASN A 262 -2.14 10.20 -9.94
CA ASN A 262 -2.20 11.66 -9.76
C ASN A 262 -1.06 12.32 -10.56
N VAL A 263 -1.34 13.41 -11.26
CA VAL A 263 -0.34 14.13 -12.06
C VAL A 263 0.86 14.58 -11.22
N GLN A 264 0.67 14.95 -9.95
CA GLN A 264 1.74 15.35 -9.03
C GLN A 264 2.72 14.21 -8.70
N LEU A 265 2.33 12.97 -8.99
CA LEU A 265 3.10 11.75 -8.73
C LEU A 265 3.69 11.16 -10.02
N SER A 266 3.55 11.87 -11.15
CA SER A 266 3.72 11.29 -12.48
C SER A 266 5.14 11.19 -13.03
N ARG A 267 6.16 11.82 -12.42
CA ARG A 267 7.57 11.71 -12.84
C ARG A 267 8.42 10.78 -11.97
N ARG A 268 7.83 10.16 -10.96
CA ARG A 268 8.50 9.17 -10.12
C ARG A 268 7.72 7.86 -10.18
N SER A 269 8.46 6.76 -10.11
CA SER A 269 7.90 5.41 -10.11
C SER A 269 7.62 4.94 -8.67
N GLN A 270 7.54 3.63 -8.49
CA GLN A 270 7.52 2.89 -7.23
C GLN A 270 8.24 1.54 -7.43
N PRO A 271 8.50 0.73 -6.38
CA PRO A 271 9.19 -0.54 -6.53
C PRO A 271 8.65 -1.40 -7.69
N PRO A 272 9.49 -1.78 -8.68
CA PRO A 272 9.01 -2.36 -9.92
C PRO A 272 8.60 -3.82 -9.73
N LEU A 273 7.31 -4.08 -9.69
CA LEU A 273 6.74 -5.41 -9.43
C LEU A 273 5.82 -5.89 -10.55
N PHE A 274 5.64 -5.14 -11.65
CA PHE A 274 4.74 -5.50 -12.75
C PHE A 274 5.06 -6.87 -13.38
N THR A 275 6.35 -7.22 -13.50
CA THR A 275 6.77 -8.55 -13.96
C THR A 275 6.24 -9.66 -13.04
N GLN A 276 6.30 -9.46 -11.72
CA GLN A 276 5.77 -10.43 -10.75
C GLN A 276 4.24 -10.48 -10.81
N MET A 277 3.58 -9.34 -11.03
CA MET A 277 2.12 -9.28 -11.19
C MET A 277 1.65 -10.09 -12.42
N ILE A 278 2.36 -10.00 -13.55
CA ILE A 278 2.10 -10.83 -14.74
C ILE A 278 2.33 -12.31 -14.42
N ALA A 279 3.42 -12.63 -13.72
CA ALA A 279 3.74 -14.01 -13.34
C ALA A 279 2.66 -14.63 -12.46
N ASP A 280 2.18 -13.90 -11.45
CA ASP A 280 1.09 -14.35 -10.58
C ASP A 280 -0.22 -14.57 -11.39
N TYR A 281 -0.56 -13.65 -12.31
CA TYR A 281 -1.73 -13.82 -13.18
C TYR A 281 -1.62 -15.07 -14.04
N TYR A 282 -0.45 -15.29 -14.64
CA TYR A 282 -0.17 -16.50 -15.42
C TYR A 282 -0.25 -17.75 -14.54
N GLU A 283 0.27 -17.71 -13.32
CA GLU A 283 0.23 -18.86 -12.41
C GLU A 283 -1.22 -19.31 -12.15
N VAL A 284 -2.14 -18.36 -11.98
CA VAL A 284 -3.55 -18.63 -11.70
C VAL A 284 -4.33 -19.03 -12.95
N THR A 285 -4.08 -18.38 -14.09
CA THR A 285 -4.91 -18.53 -15.30
C THR A 285 -4.35 -19.49 -16.34
N LYS A 286 -3.03 -19.74 -16.31
CA LYS A 286 -2.26 -20.42 -17.37
C LYS A 286 -2.44 -19.80 -18.76
N ASN A 287 -2.82 -18.52 -18.82
CA ASN A 287 -3.12 -17.83 -20.07
C ASN A 287 -1.83 -17.42 -20.80
N LYS A 288 -1.39 -18.24 -21.77
CA LYS A 288 -0.19 -17.98 -22.56
C LYS A 288 -0.32 -16.83 -23.55
N SER A 289 -1.53 -16.53 -24.05
CA SER A 289 -1.70 -15.38 -24.97
C SER A 289 -1.53 -14.07 -24.23
N PHE A 290 -2.09 -13.96 -23.02
CA PHE A 290 -1.85 -12.84 -22.12
C PHE A 290 -0.34 -12.69 -21.84
N LEU A 291 0.34 -13.79 -21.52
CA LEU A 291 1.78 -13.76 -21.27
C LEU A 291 2.56 -13.21 -22.48
N ALA A 292 2.30 -13.73 -23.68
CA ALA A 292 2.96 -13.27 -24.91
C ALA A 292 2.71 -11.78 -25.20
N GLU A 293 1.52 -11.27 -24.87
CA GLU A 293 1.16 -9.86 -25.06
C GLU A 293 1.86 -8.92 -24.06
N TYR A 294 1.95 -9.30 -22.79
CA TYR A 294 2.36 -8.38 -21.71
C TYR A 294 3.81 -8.52 -21.24
N LEU A 295 4.50 -9.64 -21.47
CA LEU A 295 5.93 -9.73 -21.15
C LEU A 295 6.80 -8.66 -21.84
N PRO A 296 6.56 -8.30 -23.12
CA PRO A 296 7.29 -7.20 -23.75
C PRO A 296 7.10 -5.85 -23.03
N MET A 297 5.95 -5.60 -22.40
CA MET A 297 5.71 -4.38 -21.63
C MET A 297 6.55 -4.36 -20.35
N ALA A 298 6.67 -5.51 -19.67
CA ALA A 298 7.58 -5.66 -18.53
C ALA A 298 9.06 -5.43 -18.92
N GLU A 299 9.50 -5.94 -20.07
CA GLU A 299 10.85 -5.64 -20.59
C GLU A 299 11.07 -4.14 -20.83
N ASN A 300 10.07 -3.43 -21.36
CA ASN A 300 10.13 -1.98 -21.54
C ASN A 300 10.31 -1.25 -20.21
N GLU A 301 9.60 -1.68 -19.16
CA GLU A 301 9.76 -1.12 -17.82
C GLU A 301 11.20 -1.32 -17.31
N LEU A 302 11.74 -2.53 -17.41
CA LEU A 302 13.10 -2.81 -16.93
C LEU A 302 14.16 -2.05 -17.74
N ALA A 303 13.92 -1.82 -19.03
CA ALA A 303 14.76 -0.97 -19.87
C ALA A 303 14.73 0.49 -19.41
N TRP A 304 13.56 1.01 -19.04
CA TRP A 304 13.43 2.36 -18.47
C TRP A 304 14.19 2.49 -17.16
N TRP A 305 14.05 1.53 -16.23
CA TRP A 305 14.80 1.53 -14.96
C TRP A 305 16.31 1.47 -15.22
N LYS A 306 16.75 0.64 -16.17
CA LYS A 306 18.17 0.55 -16.54
C LYS A 306 18.70 1.89 -17.07
N ALA A 307 17.93 2.56 -17.93
CA ALA A 307 18.34 3.83 -18.53
C ALA A 307 18.32 5.01 -17.55
N ASN A 308 17.37 5.02 -16.60
CA ASN A 308 17.09 6.21 -15.80
C ASN A 308 17.48 6.11 -14.32
N ARG A 309 17.79 4.90 -13.84
CA ARG A 309 17.97 4.61 -12.39
C ARG A 309 19.21 3.77 -12.09
N THR A 310 20.14 3.66 -13.02
CA THR A 310 21.42 2.98 -12.77
C THR A 310 22.55 3.92 -12.41
N VAL A 311 23.54 3.39 -11.69
CA VAL A 311 24.79 4.06 -11.36
C VAL A 311 25.93 3.02 -11.37
N GLU A 312 27.10 3.43 -11.87
CA GLU A 312 28.31 2.61 -11.82
C GLU A 312 29.01 2.81 -10.46
N VAL A 313 29.39 1.71 -9.84
CA VAL A 313 30.02 1.69 -8.51
C VAL A 313 31.32 0.89 -8.60
N GLN A 314 32.39 1.43 -8.01
CA GLN A 314 33.66 0.72 -7.91
C GLN A 314 33.85 0.17 -6.49
N ARG A 315 34.03 -1.14 -6.37
CA ARG A 315 34.31 -1.81 -5.10
C ARG A 315 35.21 -3.03 -5.33
N ASN A 316 36.24 -3.18 -4.49
CA ASN A 316 37.26 -4.24 -4.60
C ASN A 316 37.95 -4.31 -5.99
N GLY A 317 38.15 -3.16 -6.64
CA GLY A 317 38.78 -3.07 -7.97
C GLY A 317 37.86 -3.44 -9.15
N GLU A 318 36.63 -3.85 -8.89
CA GLU A 318 35.63 -4.17 -9.92
C GLU A 318 34.57 -3.07 -10.05
N LYS A 319 33.99 -2.96 -11.24
CA LYS A 319 32.89 -2.05 -11.56
C LYS A 319 31.58 -2.82 -11.61
N TYR A 320 30.58 -2.32 -10.89
CA TYR A 320 29.25 -2.90 -10.85
C TYR A 320 28.23 -1.85 -11.30
N LEU A 321 27.32 -2.26 -12.19
CA LEU A 321 26.14 -1.46 -12.53
C LEU A 321 24.99 -1.87 -11.61
N LEU A 322 24.52 -0.93 -10.80
CA LEU A 322 23.47 -1.14 -9.80
C LEU A 322 22.38 -0.08 -9.93
N PHE A 323 21.24 -0.33 -9.30
CA PHE A 323 20.06 0.53 -9.34
C PHE A 323 19.93 1.37 -8.06
N ARG A 324 19.41 2.59 -8.19
CA ARG A 324 19.04 3.48 -7.08
C ARG A 324 17.72 4.18 -7.35
N TYR A 325 16.97 4.49 -6.30
CA TYR A 325 15.85 5.43 -6.40
C TYR A 325 16.41 6.83 -6.61
N ASN A 326 15.93 7.54 -7.63
CA ASN A 326 16.47 8.84 -8.03
C ASN A 326 15.43 9.58 -8.88
N ALA A 327 14.38 10.07 -8.22
CA ALA A 327 13.31 10.83 -8.85
C ALA A 327 13.86 12.11 -9.50
N ILE A 328 13.37 12.42 -10.70
CA ILE A 328 13.84 13.56 -11.49
C ILE A 328 13.03 14.80 -11.09
N THR A 329 13.47 15.47 -10.04
CA THR A 329 12.92 16.75 -9.55
C THR A 329 13.95 17.43 -8.66
N ASP A 330 13.93 18.76 -8.65
CA ASP A 330 14.59 19.61 -7.66
C ASP A 330 13.57 20.53 -6.96
N CYS A 331 12.27 20.26 -7.11
CA CYS A 331 11.19 21.03 -6.51
C CYS A 331 10.56 20.29 -5.31
N PRO A 332 10.04 21.03 -4.31
CA PRO A 332 9.24 20.44 -3.21
C PRO A 332 7.99 19.75 -3.75
N ARG A 333 7.55 18.68 -3.07
CA ARG A 333 6.38 17.91 -3.50
C ARG A 333 5.09 18.71 -3.34
N PRO A 334 4.24 18.86 -4.37
CA PRO A 334 2.99 19.61 -4.30
C PRO A 334 2.01 19.10 -3.24
N GLU A 335 1.97 17.79 -3.04
CA GLU A 335 1.10 17.12 -2.06
C GLU A 335 1.50 17.39 -0.61
N ASN A 336 2.74 17.85 -0.37
CA ASN A 336 3.19 18.30 0.95
C ASN A 336 4.11 19.55 0.87
N PHE A 337 3.73 20.51 0.03
CA PHE A 337 4.63 21.58 -0.44
C PHE A 337 5.24 22.39 0.69
N LEU A 338 4.43 22.83 1.65
CA LEU A 338 4.90 23.76 2.68
C LEU A 338 5.92 23.11 3.62
N GLU A 339 5.65 21.88 4.06
CA GLU A 339 6.54 21.14 4.94
C GLU A 339 7.86 20.84 4.21
N ASP A 340 7.79 20.32 2.97
CA ASP A 340 8.96 20.07 2.14
C ASP A 340 9.77 21.34 1.89
N TYR A 341 9.11 22.45 1.57
CA TYR A 341 9.77 23.74 1.34
C TYR A 341 10.52 24.19 2.60
N GLN A 342 9.85 24.18 3.76
CA GLN A 342 10.44 24.65 5.03
C GLN A 342 11.63 23.78 5.45
N LEU A 343 11.52 22.46 5.34
CA LEU A 343 12.60 21.53 5.65
C LEU A 343 13.77 21.67 4.68
N GLY A 344 13.48 21.86 3.38
CA GLY A 344 14.51 22.13 2.37
C GLY A 344 15.28 23.41 2.69
N MET A 345 14.59 24.50 3.06
CA MET A 345 15.23 25.76 3.46
C MET A 345 16.04 25.66 4.76
N GLN A 346 15.79 24.64 5.61
CA GLN A 346 16.56 24.36 6.82
C GLN A 346 17.71 23.36 6.58
N SER A 347 17.74 22.72 5.41
CA SER A 347 18.80 21.79 5.02
C SER A 347 19.99 22.51 4.41
N ASP A 348 21.14 21.83 4.31
CA ASP A 348 22.35 22.41 3.71
C ASP A 348 22.18 22.70 2.21
N ASP A 349 21.37 21.90 1.51
CA ASP A 349 21.04 22.04 0.09
C ASP A 349 19.57 21.69 -0.14
N ALA A 350 18.75 22.72 -0.31
CA ALA A 350 17.31 22.58 -0.50
C ALA A 350 16.95 21.75 -1.73
N THR A 351 17.67 21.92 -2.84
CA THR A 351 17.40 21.18 -4.10
C THR A 351 17.71 19.71 -3.97
N PHE A 352 18.83 19.38 -3.33
CA PHE A 352 19.19 18.01 -3.01
C PHE A 352 18.21 17.37 -2.01
N PHE A 353 17.77 18.13 -0.98
CA PHE A 353 16.75 17.68 -0.03
C PHE A 353 15.45 17.33 -0.74
N TRP A 354 14.93 18.21 -1.61
CA TRP A 354 13.69 17.99 -2.34
C TRP A 354 13.79 16.78 -3.29
N SER A 355 14.90 16.64 -4.00
CA SER A 355 15.16 15.48 -4.86
C SER A 355 15.23 14.16 -4.06
N SER A 356 15.93 14.16 -2.92
CA SER A 356 16.05 13.00 -2.04
C SER A 356 14.72 12.62 -1.39
N THR A 357 13.89 13.62 -1.08
CA THR A 357 12.53 13.45 -0.57
C THR A 357 11.63 12.76 -1.61
N ALA A 358 11.61 13.27 -2.85
CA ALA A 358 10.86 12.64 -3.93
C ALA A 358 11.36 11.22 -4.25
N SER A 359 12.67 10.98 -4.12
CA SER A 359 13.27 9.66 -4.31
C SER A 359 12.90 8.68 -3.19
N ALA A 360 12.70 9.15 -1.95
CA ALA A 360 12.17 8.30 -0.88
C ALA A 360 10.72 7.89 -1.16
N CYS A 361 9.89 8.78 -1.71
CA CYS A 361 8.55 8.40 -2.20
C CYS A 361 8.60 7.41 -3.37
N GLU A 362 9.60 7.51 -4.27
CA GLU A 362 9.83 6.51 -5.33
C GLU A 362 10.21 5.13 -4.75
N SER A 363 10.81 5.09 -3.56
CA SER A 363 11.13 3.83 -2.88
C SER A 363 9.91 3.14 -2.26
N GLY A 364 8.82 3.88 -2.01
CA GLY A 364 7.70 3.44 -1.19
C GLY A 364 7.93 3.52 0.32
N LEU A 365 9.12 3.90 0.79
CA LEU A 365 9.46 4.08 2.20
C LEU A 365 9.60 5.56 2.59
N ASP A 366 8.55 6.35 2.35
CA ASP A 366 8.44 7.77 2.71
C ASP A 366 7.73 7.94 4.07
N PHE A 367 8.43 8.26 5.17
CA PHE A 367 9.87 8.28 5.33
C PHE A 367 10.37 7.22 6.31
N SER A 368 11.68 7.03 6.28
CA SER A 368 12.44 6.12 7.11
C SER A 368 13.82 6.72 7.37
N SER A 369 14.34 6.49 8.57
CA SER A 369 15.74 6.68 8.96
C SER A 369 16.73 5.96 8.05
N ARG A 370 16.26 4.96 7.29
CA ARG A 370 17.01 4.25 6.23
C ARG A 370 17.66 5.21 5.26
N TRP A 371 16.99 6.32 4.96
CA TRP A 371 17.41 7.30 3.95
C TRP A 371 18.23 8.45 4.50
N TYR A 372 18.44 8.54 5.81
CA TYR A 372 19.12 9.67 6.43
C TYR A 372 20.63 9.47 6.47
N LYS A 373 21.43 10.53 6.37
CA LYS A 373 22.89 10.42 6.52
C LYS A 373 23.22 9.87 7.92
N TRP A 374 24.03 8.81 8.01
CA TRP A 374 24.44 8.21 9.29
C TRP A 374 25.80 8.75 9.74
N GLY A 375 25.96 9.14 11.02
CA GLY A 375 27.23 9.64 11.56
C GLY A 375 27.11 10.27 12.95
N THR A 376 28.20 10.84 13.47
CA THR A 376 28.30 11.53 14.78
C THR A 376 27.68 12.94 14.79
N GLU A 377 27.02 13.34 13.71
CA GLU A 377 26.39 14.65 13.62
C GLU A 377 25.05 14.62 14.35
N SER A 378 24.79 15.67 15.13
CA SER A 378 23.55 15.89 15.89
C SER A 378 22.28 15.90 15.03
N ASN A 379 22.41 15.89 13.69
CA ASN A 379 21.31 15.92 12.72
C ASN A 379 21.03 14.58 12.01
N ALA A 380 21.83 13.52 12.22
CA ALA A 380 21.75 12.25 11.47
C ALA A 380 20.40 11.48 11.58
N MET A 381 19.53 11.85 12.53
CA MET A 381 18.21 11.23 12.73
C MET A 381 17.04 12.19 12.44
N ARG A 382 17.31 13.31 11.76
CA ARG A 382 16.29 14.30 11.36
C ARG A 382 15.98 14.15 9.88
N ARG A 383 14.74 14.44 9.48
CA ARG A 383 14.32 14.41 8.07
C ARG A 383 15.17 15.34 7.19
N THR A 384 15.68 16.46 7.73
CA THR A 384 16.61 17.37 7.02
C THR A 384 17.90 16.69 6.56
N ALA A 385 18.27 15.54 7.11
CA ALA A 385 19.44 14.75 6.71
C ALA A 385 19.13 13.69 5.64
N ILE A 386 17.96 13.72 5.00
CA ILE A 386 17.58 12.79 3.93
C ILE A 386 18.53 12.88 2.74
N ALA A 387 18.98 11.71 2.27
CA ALA A 387 19.97 11.57 1.21
C ALA A 387 19.70 10.30 0.38
N THR A 388 18.44 10.01 0.08
CA THR A 388 17.99 8.79 -0.60
C THR A 388 18.78 8.50 -1.88
N SER A 389 19.07 9.53 -2.69
CA SER A 389 19.81 9.40 -3.95
C SER A 389 21.28 9.00 -3.79
N GLU A 390 21.81 9.09 -2.56
CA GLU A 390 23.16 8.64 -2.17
C GLU A 390 23.16 7.23 -1.57
N VAL A 391 22.00 6.56 -1.48
CA VAL A 391 21.89 5.19 -0.99
C VAL A 391 21.69 4.24 -2.18
N LEU A 392 22.49 3.18 -2.27
CA LEU A 392 22.16 2.01 -3.09
C LEU A 392 21.36 1.03 -2.27
N PRO A 393 20.07 0.85 -2.59
CA PRO A 393 19.20 0.09 -1.74
C PRO A 393 19.14 -1.38 -2.20
N VAL A 394 19.24 -2.31 -1.24
CA VAL A 394 19.24 -3.76 -1.51
C VAL A 394 17.96 -4.21 -2.21
N ASP A 395 16.82 -3.74 -1.71
CA ASP A 395 15.48 -4.09 -2.21
C ASP A 395 15.28 -3.77 -3.69
N LEU A 396 15.61 -2.56 -4.17
CA LEU A 396 15.47 -2.23 -5.59
C LEU A 396 16.28 -3.17 -6.48
N ASN A 397 17.53 -3.43 -6.10
CA ASN A 397 18.41 -4.30 -6.86
C ASN A 397 17.87 -5.74 -6.87
N VAL A 398 17.32 -6.21 -5.75
CA VAL A 398 16.63 -7.50 -5.67
C VAL A 398 15.40 -7.53 -6.58
N PHE A 399 14.55 -6.51 -6.58
CA PHE A 399 13.38 -6.46 -7.47
C PHE A 399 13.79 -6.49 -8.94
N MET A 400 14.84 -5.76 -9.32
CA MET A 400 15.36 -5.81 -10.68
C MET A 400 15.88 -7.21 -11.05
N ALA A 401 16.71 -7.83 -10.21
CA ALA A 401 17.19 -9.19 -10.45
C ALA A 401 16.03 -10.21 -10.54
N LEU A 402 15.07 -10.12 -9.61
CA LEU A 402 13.90 -10.98 -9.57
C LEU A 402 13.05 -10.85 -10.83
N ASN A 403 12.84 -9.63 -11.34
CA ASN A 403 12.11 -9.41 -12.58
C ASN A 403 12.83 -10.03 -13.78
N TYR A 404 14.16 -9.85 -13.91
CA TYR A 404 14.91 -10.51 -14.98
C TYR A 404 14.89 -12.04 -14.87
N GLN A 405 14.95 -12.61 -13.65
CA GLN A 405 14.80 -14.05 -13.43
C GLN A 405 13.42 -14.55 -13.87
N THR A 406 12.36 -13.84 -13.49
CA THR A 406 10.98 -14.18 -13.84
C THR A 406 10.74 -14.08 -15.34
N LEU A 407 11.23 -13.02 -16.01
CA LEU A 407 11.18 -12.91 -17.47
C LEU A 407 11.90 -14.06 -18.16
N ALA A 408 13.12 -14.37 -17.72
CA ALA A 408 13.91 -15.46 -18.29
C ALA A 408 13.16 -16.79 -18.23
N LYS A 409 12.59 -17.09 -17.05
CA LYS A 409 11.80 -18.29 -16.82
C LYS A 409 10.56 -18.35 -17.72
N LEU A 410 9.76 -17.29 -17.75
CA LEU A 410 8.48 -17.28 -18.49
C LEU A 410 8.71 -17.36 -20.01
N TYR A 411 9.72 -16.66 -20.53
CA TYR A 411 10.08 -16.78 -21.95
C TYR A 411 10.57 -18.19 -22.31
N ASP A 412 11.37 -18.84 -21.46
CA ASP A 412 11.94 -20.17 -21.73
C ASP A 412 10.90 -21.29 -21.57
N GLU A 413 10.24 -21.33 -20.41
CA GLU A 413 9.40 -22.44 -20.01
C GLU A 413 8.02 -22.36 -20.67
N GLU A 414 7.46 -21.16 -20.82
CA GLU A 414 6.05 -21.00 -21.18
C GLU A 414 5.85 -20.58 -22.64
N LEU A 415 6.66 -19.67 -23.16
CA LEU A 415 6.59 -19.14 -24.53
C LEU A 415 7.58 -19.77 -25.52
N LYS A 416 8.59 -20.50 -25.04
CA LYS A 416 9.66 -21.09 -25.87
C LYS A 416 10.46 -20.07 -26.68
N GLU A 417 10.57 -18.84 -26.18
CA GLU A 417 11.36 -17.75 -26.77
C GLU A 417 12.78 -17.72 -26.17
N HIS A 418 13.57 -18.76 -26.46
CA HIS A 418 14.88 -18.99 -25.85
C HIS A 418 15.88 -17.82 -25.99
N GLY A 419 15.81 -17.04 -27.08
CA GLY A 419 16.66 -15.86 -27.27
C GLY A 419 16.37 -14.74 -26.27
N LYS A 420 15.10 -14.45 -26.00
CA LYS A 420 14.70 -13.49 -24.97
C LYS A 420 14.98 -14.04 -23.58
N ALA A 421 14.75 -15.33 -23.37
CA ALA A 421 15.10 -16.00 -22.11
C ALA A 421 16.58 -15.85 -21.77
N TRP A 422 17.47 -16.13 -22.72
CA TRP A 422 18.92 -16.00 -22.55
C TRP A 422 19.34 -14.57 -22.19
N LYS A 423 18.84 -13.57 -22.93
CA LYS A 423 19.12 -12.15 -22.66
C LYS A 423 18.74 -11.76 -21.24
N ASN A 424 17.55 -12.13 -20.79
CA ASN A 424 17.06 -11.82 -19.45
C ASN A 424 17.82 -12.61 -18.37
N LYS A 425 18.19 -13.87 -18.65
CA LYS A 425 19.00 -14.70 -17.74
C LYS A 425 20.37 -14.09 -17.48
N VAL A 426 21.09 -13.64 -18.52
CA VAL A 426 22.40 -12.99 -18.38
C VAL A 426 22.30 -11.73 -17.51
N MET A 427 21.26 -10.93 -17.71
CA MET A 427 21.02 -9.73 -16.88
C MET A 427 20.73 -10.10 -15.43
N ALA A 428 19.89 -11.11 -15.18
CA ALA A 428 19.58 -11.60 -13.85
C ALA A 428 20.85 -12.06 -13.11
N GLU A 429 21.65 -12.93 -13.74
CA GLU A 429 22.88 -13.49 -13.16
C GLU A 429 23.89 -12.38 -12.83
N ALA A 430 24.05 -11.40 -13.72
CA ALA A 430 24.93 -10.26 -13.48
C ALA A 430 24.49 -9.43 -12.26
N ILE A 431 23.20 -9.05 -12.19
CA ILE A 431 22.69 -8.23 -11.08
C ILE A 431 22.74 -9.03 -9.76
N THR A 432 22.36 -10.31 -9.75
CA THR A 432 22.46 -11.17 -8.57
C THR A 432 23.90 -11.26 -8.06
N ALA A 433 24.89 -11.43 -8.94
CA ALA A 433 26.29 -11.41 -8.55
C ALA A 433 26.73 -10.05 -7.99
N HIS A 434 26.29 -8.94 -8.59
CA HIS A 434 26.59 -7.59 -8.10
C HIS A 434 25.99 -7.33 -6.71
N ILE A 435 24.77 -7.82 -6.45
CA ILE A 435 24.12 -7.75 -5.13
C ILE A 435 24.99 -8.42 -4.07
N ASP A 436 25.41 -9.65 -4.34
CA ASP A 436 26.26 -10.42 -3.42
C ASP A 436 27.61 -9.72 -3.18
N ARG A 437 28.29 -9.26 -4.24
CA ARG A 437 29.61 -8.62 -4.10
C ARG A 437 29.55 -7.24 -3.45
N THR A 438 28.41 -6.56 -3.55
CA THR A 438 28.28 -5.17 -3.08
C THR A 438 27.67 -5.08 -1.69
N PHE A 439 26.65 -5.87 -1.40
CA PHE A 439 25.83 -5.66 -0.21
C PHE A 439 26.11 -6.68 0.90
N TRP A 440 26.63 -7.87 0.57
CA TRP A 440 26.90 -8.92 1.57
C TRP A 440 28.00 -8.50 2.55
N ASP A 441 27.73 -8.74 3.83
CA ASP A 441 28.70 -8.64 4.92
C ASP A 441 28.85 -10.01 5.57
N ASP A 442 30.04 -10.62 5.47
CA ASP A 442 30.23 -12.01 5.90
C ASP A 442 30.22 -12.17 7.43
N GLU A 443 30.60 -11.13 8.15
CA GLU A 443 30.59 -11.09 9.62
C GLU A 443 29.15 -11.02 10.15
N GLU A 444 28.34 -10.11 9.61
CA GLU A 444 26.94 -9.99 10.04
C GLU A 444 26.04 -11.09 9.46
N GLY A 445 26.38 -11.60 8.29
CA GLY A 445 25.64 -12.69 7.64
C GLY A 445 24.40 -12.26 6.86
N VAL A 446 24.36 -11.00 6.39
CA VAL A 446 23.24 -10.41 5.64
C VAL A 446 23.72 -9.35 4.65
N TRP A 447 22.80 -8.81 3.84
CA TRP A 447 23.07 -7.73 2.89
C TRP A 447 22.65 -6.38 3.46
N PHE A 448 23.48 -5.36 3.32
CA PHE A 448 23.18 -3.99 3.74
C PHE A 448 23.18 -3.04 2.56
N ASP A 449 22.38 -1.98 2.64
CA ASP A 449 22.45 -0.89 1.68
C ASP A 449 23.88 -0.30 1.66
N LEU A 450 24.28 0.29 0.53
CA LEU A 450 25.57 0.97 0.41
C LEU A 450 25.38 2.49 0.45
N ASP A 451 26.17 3.17 1.28
CA ASP A 451 26.35 4.62 1.20
C ASP A 451 27.32 4.93 0.04
N LEU A 452 26.82 5.59 -1.02
CA LEU A 452 27.60 5.88 -2.23
C LEU A 452 28.76 6.84 -1.96
N MET A 453 28.56 7.80 -1.07
CA MET A 453 29.55 8.84 -0.79
C MET A 453 30.66 8.30 0.09
N LYS A 454 30.30 7.56 1.14
CA LYS A 454 31.25 6.97 2.10
C LYS A 454 31.83 5.65 1.62
N LYS A 455 31.24 5.03 0.59
CA LYS A 455 31.56 3.69 0.08
C LYS A 455 31.53 2.62 1.20
N LYS A 456 30.58 2.75 2.13
CA LYS A 456 30.46 1.90 3.33
C LYS A 456 29.07 1.27 3.42
N LEU A 457 29.05 0.03 3.90
CA LEU A 457 27.81 -0.68 4.20
C LEU A 457 27.07 0.00 5.36
N ARG A 458 25.76 0.07 5.20
CA ARG A 458 24.81 0.66 6.12
C ARG A 458 24.26 -0.44 7.05
N LYS A 459 25.07 -0.81 8.05
CA LYS A 459 24.84 -1.93 9.01
C LYS A 459 23.71 -1.74 10.06
N LYS A 460 22.59 -1.09 9.73
CA LYS A 460 21.38 -1.09 10.59
C LYS A 460 20.37 -2.10 10.07
N PHE A 461 19.52 -2.60 10.97
CA PHE A 461 18.47 -3.54 10.62
C PHE A 461 17.36 -2.87 9.80
N TYR A 462 17.11 -3.42 8.61
CA TYR A 462 15.90 -3.23 7.83
C TYR A 462 15.46 -4.59 7.26
N PRO A 463 14.15 -4.86 7.10
CA PRO A 463 13.66 -6.10 6.52
C PRO A 463 14.30 -6.45 5.16
N SER A 464 14.67 -5.44 4.38
CA SER A 464 15.34 -5.61 3.09
C SER A 464 16.71 -6.29 3.17
N ASN A 465 17.32 -6.38 4.36
CA ASN A 465 18.62 -7.04 4.54
C ASN A 465 18.62 -8.52 4.17
N ILE A 466 17.45 -9.17 4.12
CA ILE A 466 17.32 -10.60 3.79
C ILE A 466 16.64 -10.85 2.44
N TYR A 467 16.17 -9.80 1.74
CA TYR A 467 15.44 -9.93 0.48
C TYR A 467 16.24 -10.61 -0.64
N PRO A 468 17.58 -10.59 -0.69
CA PRO A 468 18.34 -11.38 -1.66
C PRO A 468 18.04 -12.89 -1.61
N MET A 469 17.48 -13.42 -0.51
CA MET A 469 17.00 -14.80 -0.44
C MET A 469 15.79 -15.09 -1.34
N LEU A 470 15.09 -14.06 -1.82
CA LEU A 470 14.03 -14.22 -2.84
C LEU A 470 14.59 -14.70 -4.18
N LEU A 471 15.86 -14.40 -4.47
CA LEU A 471 16.50 -14.73 -5.74
C LEU A 471 16.85 -16.21 -5.77
N LYS A 472 16.57 -16.87 -6.90
CA LYS A 472 17.06 -18.24 -7.11
C LYS A 472 18.58 -18.17 -7.25
N ASN A 473 19.30 -18.87 -6.38
CA ASN A 473 20.74 -19.01 -6.48
C ASN A 473 21.09 -20.50 -6.52
N ASP A 474 21.43 -20.99 -7.72
CA ASP A 474 21.82 -22.39 -7.99
C ASP A 474 23.27 -22.68 -7.53
N GLY A 475 23.90 -21.74 -6.82
CA GLY A 475 25.28 -21.84 -6.36
C GLY A 475 25.49 -22.66 -5.09
N LYS A 476 26.73 -23.11 -4.90
CA LYS A 476 27.23 -23.62 -3.61
C LYS A 476 27.21 -22.47 -2.58
N GLY A 477 26.59 -22.67 -1.42
CA GLY A 477 26.60 -21.71 -0.31
C GLY A 477 25.25 -21.11 0.08
N THR A 478 24.18 -21.34 -0.68
CA THR A 478 22.81 -20.89 -0.32
C THR A 478 22.39 -21.38 1.08
N GLY A 479 22.79 -22.61 1.44
CA GLY A 479 22.52 -23.16 2.77
C GLY A 479 23.21 -22.44 3.92
N GLU A 480 24.49 -22.11 3.75
CA GLU A 480 25.26 -21.36 4.75
C GLU A 480 24.71 -19.94 4.91
N LYS A 481 24.41 -19.26 3.80
CA LYS A 481 23.77 -17.94 3.82
C LYS A 481 22.42 -17.98 4.54
N CYS A 482 21.60 -19.01 4.31
CA CYS A 482 20.33 -19.19 5.01
C CYS A 482 20.53 -19.33 6.54
N GLN A 483 21.54 -20.06 6.99
CA GLN A 483 21.86 -20.19 8.42
C GLN A 483 22.30 -18.84 9.00
N LYS A 484 23.24 -18.14 8.34
CA LYS A 484 23.71 -16.80 8.72
C LYS A 484 22.55 -15.78 8.83
N VAL A 485 21.61 -15.80 7.86
CA VAL A 485 20.40 -14.96 7.89
C VAL A 485 19.52 -15.26 9.10
N VAL A 486 19.26 -16.53 9.40
CA VAL A 486 18.43 -16.93 10.56
C VAL A 486 19.09 -16.50 11.87
N GLU A 487 20.40 -16.67 12.00
CA GLU A 487 21.17 -16.23 13.16
C GLU A 487 21.14 -14.71 13.32
N TYR A 488 21.30 -13.96 12.23
CA TYR A 488 21.18 -12.51 12.25
C TYR A 488 19.79 -12.03 12.72
N LEU A 489 18.71 -12.63 12.22
CA LEU A 489 17.35 -12.27 12.64
C LEU A 489 17.10 -12.52 14.13
N LYS A 490 17.64 -13.61 14.68
CA LYS A 490 17.59 -13.88 16.12
C LYS A 490 18.41 -12.88 16.91
N ARG A 491 19.67 -12.66 16.51
CA ARG A 491 20.63 -11.77 17.20
C ARG A 491 20.18 -10.32 17.21
N SER A 492 19.60 -9.84 16.11
CA SER A 492 19.05 -8.48 16.00
C SER A 492 17.81 -8.26 16.86
N GLY A 493 17.11 -9.33 17.26
CA GLY A 493 15.84 -9.24 17.99
C GLY A 493 14.63 -8.82 17.13
N ALA A 494 14.81 -8.70 15.82
CA ALA A 494 13.77 -8.22 14.89
C ALA A 494 12.55 -9.15 14.81
N ILE A 495 12.70 -10.43 15.16
CA ILE A 495 11.63 -11.43 15.18
C ILE A 495 11.04 -11.65 16.59
N GLY A 496 11.40 -10.82 17.56
CA GLY A 496 10.96 -10.93 18.96
C GLY A 496 9.67 -10.18 19.30
N PHE A 497 9.04 -9.52 18.33
CA PHE A 497 7.87 -8.67 18.54
C PHE A 497 6.55 -9.42 18.32
N LYS A 498 5.51 -9.03 19.06
CA LYS A 498 4.21 -9.74 19.09
C LYS A 498 3.42 -9.61 17.79
N GLY A 499 3.54 -8.47 17.11
CA GLY A 499 2.75 -8.13 15.93
C GLY A 499 3.44 -8.35 14.58
N GLY A 500 4.60 -9.01 14.55
CA GLY A 500 5.40 -9.21 13.35
C GLY A 500 6.74 -8.47 13.40
N VAL A 501 7.41 -8.31 12.26
CA VAL A 501 8.74 -7.70 12.14
C VAL A 501 8.60 -6.18 11.95
N PRO A 502 9.33 -5.35 12.70
CA PRO A 502 9.28 -3.89 12.51
C PRO A 502 10.03 -3.46 11.24
N SER A 503 9.70 -2.27 10.75
CA SER A 503 10.32 -1.65 9.57
C SER A 503 11.79 -1.32 9.77
N SER A 504 12.18 -1.09 11.02
CA SER A 504 13.56 -0.91 11.48
C SER A 504 13.64 -1.20 12.98
N LEU A 505 14.83 -1.10 13.57
CA LEU A 505 15.01 -1.11 15.03
C LEU A 505 15.33 0.29 15.58
N GLU A 506 15.11 1.35 14.79
CA GLU A 506 15.48 2.73 15.12
C GLU A 506 14.43 3.40 16.00
N ARG A 507 14.64 3.36 17.33
CA ARG A 507 13.68 3.86 18.33
C ARG A 507 13.59 5.38 18.43
N ASN A 508 14.57 6.10 17.89
CA ASN A 508 14.65 7.57 17.96
C ASN A 508 14.05 8.25 16.72
N SER A 509 13.50 7.46 15.79
CA SER A 509 12.77 7.99 14.63
C SER A 509 11.29 8.15 14.97
N ASN A 510 10.67 9.19 14.41
CA ASN A 510 9.22 9.38 14.42
C ASN A 510 8.59 9.08 13.05
N GLU A 511 9.35 8.46 12.16
CA GLU A 511 8.92 8.19 10.80
C GLU A 511 8.10 6.91 10.68
N GLN A 512 7.21 6.87 9.68
CA GLN A 512 6.24 5.78 9.57
C GLN A 512 6.86 4.44 9.12
N TRP A 513 7.97 4.46 8.39
CA TRP A 513 8.73 3.26 8.00
C TRP A 513 9.92 3.00 8.94
N ASP A 514 9.71 3.21 10.24
CA ASP A 514 10.64 2.86 11.32
C ASP A 514 9.92 2.19 12.49
N PHE A 515 10.70 1.74 13.48
CA PHE A 515 10.18 1.25 14.76
C PHE A 515 9.23 2.28 15.41
N PRO A 516 8.06 1.88 15.93
CA PRO A 516 7.61 0.50 16.15
C PRO A 516 6.69 -0.05 15.05
N ASN A 517 6.63 0.57 13.88
CA ASN A 517 5.68 0.18 12.86
C ASN A 517 6.14 -1.06 12.09
N GLY A 518 5.20 -1.94 11.77
CA GLY A 518 5.35 -3.01 10.80
C GLY A 518 4.30 -2.88 9.70
N TRP A 519 4.74 -3.06 8.46
CA TRP A 519 3.91 -2.96 7.26
C TRP A 519 3.71 -4.32 6.62
N ALA A 520 2.49 -4.56 6.13
CA ALA A 520 2.08 -5.78 5.45
C ALA A 520 3.08 -6.22 4.34
N PRO A 521 3.46 -5.34 3.38
CA PRO A 521 4.50 -5.63 2.39
C PRO A 521 5.78 -6.26 2.94
N GLN A 522 6.34 -5.66 4.01
CA GLN A 522 7.60 -6.10 4.58
C GLN A 522 7.45 -7.45 5.30
N GLN A 523 6.31 -7.68 5.97
CA GLN A 523 6.02 -8.99 6.56
C GLN A 523 6.03 -10.07 5.47
N HIS A 524 5.32 -9.81 4.37
CA HIS A 524 5.21 -10.77 3.27
C HIS A 524 6.58 -11.08 2.66
N LEU A 525 7.38 -10.06 2.35
CA LEU A 525 8.70 -10.26 1.74
C LEU A 525 9.69 -10.95 2.69
N VAL A 526 9.64 -10.69 3.99
CA VAL A 526 10.44 -11.41 4.99
C VAL A 526 10.04 -12.88 5.05
N VAL A 527 8.73 -13.17 5.11
CA VAL A 527 8.20 -14.54 5.12
C VAL A 527 8.62 -15.29 3.87
N LEU A 528 8.46 -14.69 2.68
CA LEU A 528 8.90 -15.30 1.42
C LEU A 528 10.40 -15.57 1.40
N SER A 529 11.22 -14.62 1.87
CA SER A 529 12.68 -14.77 1.93
C SER A 529 13.07 -15.97 2.79
N LEU A 530 12.42 -16.15 3.94
CA LEU A 530 12.66 -17.29 4.85
C LEU A 530 12.15 -18.62 4.28
N LEU A 531 11.01 -18.61 3.58
CA LEU A 531 10.49 -19.82 2.93
C LEU A 531 11.40 -20.32 1.80
N LYS A 532 12.16 -19.44 1.14
CA LYS A 532 13.21 -19.87 0.20
C LYS A 532 14.34 -20.67 0.86
N CYS A 533 14.53 -20.51 2.18
CA CYS A 533 15.48 -21.27 2.97
C CYS A 533 14.93 -22.60 3.54
N GLN A 534 13.65 -22.92 3.34
CA GLN A 534 12.98 -24.03 4.04
C GLN A 534 13.62 -25.41 3.79
N ASN A 535 14.12 -25.65 2.57
CA ASN A 535 14.70 -26.94 2.18
C ASN A 535 16.10 -27.14 2.76
N VAL A 536 16.70 -26.08 3.31
CA VAL A 536 18.05 -26.12 3.89
C VAL A 536 18.04 -25.85 5.40
N SER A 537 17.02 -25.16 5.90
CA SER A 537 16.78 -24.93 7.32
C SER A 537 15.29 -25.00 7.63
N GLY A 538 14.87 -26.08 8.29
CA GLY A 538 13.50 -26.21 8.81
C GLY A 538 13.15 -25.11 9.84
N GLU A 539 14.17 -24.53 10.48
CA GLU A 539 13.99 -23.41 11.39
C GLU A 539 13.53 -22.14 10.67
N ALA A 540 14.06 -21.85 9.47
CA ALA A 540 13.63 -20.69 8.68
C ALA A 540 12.13 -20.74 8.37
N ALA A 541 11.62 -21.92 8.00
CA ALA A 541 10.18 -22.13 7.77
C ALA A 541 9.34 -21.92 9.04
N GLY A 542 9.84 -22.36 10.19
CA GLY A 542 9.21 -22.11 11.49
C GLY A 542 9.14 -20.63 11.85
N ILE A 543 10.21 -19.87 11.61
CA ILE A 543 10.24 -18.42 11.81
C ILE A 543 9.27 -17.72 10.85
N ALA A 544 9.27 -18.10 9.57
CA ALA A 544 8.36 -17.57 8.56
C ALA A 544 6.90 -17.73 8.98
N ARG A 545 6.51 -18.94 9.43
CA ARG A 545 5.16 -19.22 9.93
C ARG A 545 4.83 -18.35 11.14
N LYS A 546 5.72 -18.24 12.13
CA LYS A 546 5.49 -17.41 13.33
C LYS A 546 5.26 -15.94 12.98
N ILE A 547 6.02 -15.38 12.03
CA ILE A 547 5.84 -13.99 11.59
C ILE A 547 4.47 -13.82 10.92
N ALA A 548 4.08 -14.75 10.04
CA ALA A 548 2.77 -14.72 9.40
C ALA A 548 1.61 -14.84 10.42
N GLU A 549 1.72 -15.76 11.38
CA GLU A 549 0.73 -15.98 12.45
C GLU A 549 0.60 -14.77 13.38
N ALA A 550 1.72 -14.12 13.73
CA ALA A 550 1.74 -12.88 14.51
C ALA A 550 0.98 -11.75 13.79
N PHE A 551 1.24 -11.57 12.49
CA PHE A 551 0.57 -10.56 11.70
C PHE A 551 -0.93 -10.86 11.48
N LEU A 552 -1.28 -12.12 11.21
CA LEU A 552 -2.68 -12.57 11.10
C LEU A 552 -3.44 -12.41 12.43
N THR A 553 -2.80 -12.68 13.55
CA THR A 553 -3.39 -12.48 14.88
C THR A 553 -3.64 -10.99 15.14
N THR A 554 -2.66 -10.15 14.83
CA THR A 554 -2.74 -8.70 14.99
C THR A 554 -3.88 -8.10 14.17
N THR A 555 -3.97 -8.47 12.90
CA THR A 555 -5.02 -7.99 11.98
C THR A 555 -6.41 -8.51 12.38
N TYR A 556 -6.52 -9.80 12.74
CA TYR A 556 -7.75 -10.36 13.29
C TYR A 556 -8.21 -9.60 14.53
N ASN A 557 -7.30 -9.35 15.47
CA ASN A 557 -7.64 -8.67 16.71
C ASN A 557 -8.07 -7.21 16.48
N GLY A 558 -7.44 -6.54 15.50
CA GLY A 558 -7.81 -5.19 15.07
C GLY A 558 -9.22 -5.09 14.51
N LEU A 559 -9.69 -6.16 13.86
CA LEU A 559 -11.04 -6.22 13.29
C LEU A 559 -12.08 -6.74 14.30
N PHE A 560 -11.78 -7.80 15.04
CA PHE A 560 -12.81 -8.52 15.82
C PHE A 560 -12.74 -8.35 17.32
N THR A 561 -11.55 -8.13 17.91
CA THR A 561 -11.38 -8.26 19.38
C THR A 561 -11.00 -6.96 20.07
N ARG A 562 -10.93 -5.84 19.35
CA ARG A 562 -10.44 -4.58 19.91
C ARG A 562 -11.42 -4.05 20.96
N LYS A 563 -10.91 -3.85 22.18
CA LYS A 563 -11.69 -3.40 23.36
C LYS A 563 -11.66 -1.89 23.59
N GLU A 564 -10.84 -1.14 22.85
CA GLU A 564 -10.64 0.30 23.05
C GLU A 564 -11.53 1.15 22.13
N ALA A 565 -11.69 2.45 22.46
CA ALA A 565 -12.55 3.44 21.79
C ALA A 565 -12.24 3.77 20.31
N LYS A 566 -11.40 2.98 19.62
CA LYS A 566 -11.12 3.10 18.19
C LYS A 566 -11.91 2.03 17.41
N PRO A 567 -12.41 2.34 16.20
CA PRO A 567 -13.25 1.40 15.45
C PRO A 567 -12.48 0.12 15.09
N SER A 568 -13.19 -1.02 15.14
CA SER A 568 -12.81 -2.29 14.50
C SER A 568 -12.43 -2.04 13.04
N GLN A 569 -11.17 -2.24 12.68
CA GLN A 569 -10.63 -1.86 11.37
C GLN A 569 -9.39 -2.68 11.00
N ILE A 570 -9.16 -2.80 9.69
CA ILE A 570 -7.88 -3.21 9.12
C ILE A 570 -7.09 -1.95 8.77
N TRP A 571 -5.84 -1.87 9.20
CA TRP A 571 -5.01 -0.67 9.08
C TRP A 571 -3.93 -0.82 8.02
N GLU A 572 -3.43 0.32 7.53
CA GLU A 572 -2.28 0.38 6.61
C GLU A 572 -1.00 -0.19 7.25
N LYS A 573 -0.82 0.05 8.56
CA LYS A 573 0.36 -0.28 9.37
C LYS A 573 -0.01 -0.56 10.82
N TYR A 574 0.79 -1.37 11.50
CA TYR A 574 0.55 -1.80 12.88
C TYR A 574 1.75 -1.55 13.78
N ASP A 575 1.50 -1.28 15.05
CA ASP A 575 2.55 -1.23 16.06
C ASP A 575 2.92 -2.66 16.48
N VAL A 576 4.08 -3.14 16.04
CA VAL A 576 4.45 -4.56 16.21
C VAL A 576 4.75 -4.94 17.66
N ARG A 577 4.87 -3.97 18.57
CA ARG A 577 5.07 -4.27 20.00
C ARG A 577 3.89 -5.05 20.59
N PHE A 578 2.73 -4.96 19.96
CA PHE A 578 1.47 -5.56 20.40
C PHE A 578 0.83 -6.37 19.29
N ASP A 579 -0.05 -7.28 19.69
CA ASP A 579 -0.89 -8.12 18.82
C ASP A 579 -2.38 -7.77 18.96
N ASN A 580 -2.72 -6.69 19.67
CA ASN A 580 -4.09 -6.22 19.90
C ASN A 580 -4.73 -5.52 18.67
N GLY A 581 -4.00 -5.45 17.55
CA GLY A 581 -4.45 -4.80 16.33
C GLY A 581 -4.43 -3.28 16.36
N GLN A 582 -3.64 -2.67 17.23
CA GLN A 582 -3.48 -1.22 17.24
C GLN A 582 -2.72 -0.72 16.00
N PRO A 583 -3.15 0.40 15.40
CA PRO A 583 -2.45 0.97 14.26
C PRO A 583 -1.08 1.48 14.69
N GLY A 584 -0.16 1.44 13.75
CA GLY A 584 1.09 2.19 13.88
C GLY A 584 0.85 3.71 13.82
N PHE A 585 1.93 4.48 13.95
CA PHE A 585 1.88 5.95 14.02
C PHE A 585 3.11 6.57 13.37
N GLY A 586 3.23 7.90 13.40
CA GLY A 586 4.36 8.62 12.81
C GLY A 586 4.21 8.86 11.31
N GLY A 587 5.17 9.58 10.74
CA GLY A 587 5.09 10.12 9.38
C GLY A 587 4.21 11.36 9.27
N GLU A 588 3.79 11.68 8.04
CA GLU A 588 3.11 12.93 7.68
C GLU A 588 1.60 12.90 7.92
N TYR A 589 1.01 11.74 8.14
CA TYR A 589 -0.45 11.58 8.29
C TYR A 589 -0.83 10.42 9.24
N PRO A 590 -2.04 10.45 9.83
CA PRO A 590 -2.53 9.37 10.68
C PRO A 590 -2.71 8.05 9.92
N ALA A 591 -2.68 6.91 10.62
CA ALA A 591 -2.88 5.60 9.99
C ALA A 591 -4.23 5.49 9.25
N GLN A 592 -4.19 4.97 8.03
CA GLN A 592 -5.36 4.76 7.16
C GLN A 592 -6.00 3.37 7.37
N SER A 593 -7.28 3.23 7.01
CA SER A 593 -8.07 2.01 7.21
C SER A 593 -8.60 1.38 5.91
N GLY A 594 -9.03 0.11 5.99
CA GLY A 594 -9.56 -0.68 4.87
C GLY A 594 -8.49 -1.20 3.90
N PHE A 595 -7.22 -1.18 4.30
CA PHE A 595 -6.10 -0.97 3.39
C PHE A 595 -5.74 -2.17 2.47
N GLY A 596 -5.67 -1.92 1.16
CA GLY A 596 -5.57 -2.91 0.09
C GLY A 596 -4.38 -3.86 0.17
N TRP A 597 -3.16 -3.38 0.46
CA TRP A 597 -2.02 -4.29 0.65
C TRP A 597 -2.17 -5.18 1.88
N THR A 598 -2.90 -4.74 2.90
CA THR A 598 -3.00 -5.44 4.18
C THR A 598 -3.96 -6.59 3.96
N ASN A 599 -5.08 -6.29 3.31
CA ASN A 599 -6.05 -7.28 2.83
C ASN A 599 -5.33 -8.33 1.96
N GLY A 600 -4.54 -7.88 0.99
CA GLY A 600 -3.77 -8.74 0.09
C GLY A 600 -2.80 -9.69 0.81
N VAL A 601 -2.01 -9.16 1.74
CA VAL A 601 -1.05 -9.97 2.52
C VAL A 601 -1.75 -10.93 3.48
N ILE A 602 -2.87 -10.54 4.08
CA ILE A 602 -3.67 -11.45 4.91
C ILE A 602 -4.15 -12.64 4.07
N PHE A 603 -4.72 -12.39 2.89
CA PHE A 603 -5.13 -13.46 1.99
C PHE A 603 -3.97 -14.36 1.60
N GLU A 604 -2.80 -13.79 1.34
CA GLU A 604 -1.62 -14.55 0.96
C GLU A 604 -1.09 -15.43 2.10
N PHE A 605 -1.07 -14.92 3.35
CA PHE A 605 -0.71 -15.73 4.51
C PHE A 605 -1.75 -16.81 4.82
N ILE A 606 -3.05 -16.53 4.65
CA ILE A 606 -4.10 -17.54 4.76
C ILE A 606 -3.89 -18.62 3.71
N ARG A 607 -3.62 -18.25 2.45
CA ARG A 607 -3.30 -19.17 1.37
C ARG A 607 -2.11 -20.04 1.72
N MET A 608 -0.99 -19.44 2.14
CA MET A 608 0.25 -20.16 2.46
C MET A 608 0.14 -21.11 3.65
N PHE A 609 -0.56 -20.71 4.71
CA PHE A 609 -0.46 -21.40 6.01
C PHE A 609 -1.77 -21.98 6.53
N TYR A 610 -2.92 -21.64 5.94
CA TYR A 610 -4.25 -22.03 6.44
C TYR A 610 -5.17 -22.63 5.37
N THR A 611 -4.65 -22.94 4.19
CA THR A 611 -5.39 -23.72 3.19
C THR A 611 -4.88 -25.15 3.14
N LYS A 612 -5.78 -26.08 2.83
CA LYS A 612 -5.37 -27.44 2.44
C LYS A 612 -4.58 -27.32 1.14
N ALA A 613 -3.40 -27.92 1.08
CA ALA A 613 -2.68 -28.05 -0.19
C ALA A 613 -3.63 -28.65 -1.23
N GLU A 614 -3.56 -28.19 -2.48
CA GLU A 614 -4.20 -28.93 -3.55
C GLU A 614 -3.57 -30.32 -3.58
N ASP A 615 -4.40 -31.35 -3.43
CA ASP A 615 -4.06 -32.73 -3.73
C ASP A 615 -3.65 -32.81 -5.21
N LYS A 616 -2.38 -32.52 -5.50
CA LYS A 616 -1.67 -33.33 -6.48
C LYS A 616 -1.56 -34.70 -5.80
N TRP A 617 -2.29 -35.67 -6.33
CA TRP A 617 -2.37 -37.10 -5.97
C TRP A 617 -3.40 -37.50 -4.90
N ARG A 618 -4.66 -37.72 -5.33
CA ARG A 618 -5.27 -39.07 -5.37
C ARG A 618 -6.68 -39.05 -5.97
N GLU A 619 -6.87 -39.93 -6.94
CA GLU A 619 -8.18 -40.50 -7.29
C GLU A 619 -8.76 -41.26 -6.08
N GLU A 620 -10.07 -41.44 -6.13
CA GLU A 620 -10.95 -42.28 -5.29
C GLU A 620 -11.65 -41.61 -4.09
N GLY A 621 -13.00 -41.59 -4.18
CA GLY A 621 -13.86 -41.75 -3.02
C GLY A 621 -14.95 -40.69 -2.84
N GLU A 622 -16.12 -40.93 -3.43
CA GLU A 622 -17.38 -40.27 -3.09
C GLU A 622 -17.70 -40.38 -1.59
N THR A 623 -18.32 -39.36 -0.99
CA THR A 623 -19.74 -39.40 -0.54
C THR A 623 -20.11 -38.22 0.37
N ASN A 624 -21.41 -37.86 0.27
CA ASN A 624 -22.26 -37.10 1.19
C ASN A 624 -22.37 -35.58 1.00
N ALA A 625 -23.09 -35.20 -0.06
CA ALA A 625 -23.64 -33.88 -0.33
C ALA A 625 -25.10 -33.69 0.17
N GLY A 626 -25.55 -34.48 1.16
CA GLY A 626 -26.93 -34.47 1.64
C GLY A 626 -27.27 -33.37 2.67
N ASP A 627 -26.33 -33.00 3.53
CA ASP A 627 -26.66 -32.21 4.73
C ASP A 627 -26.51 -30.68 4.55
N ALA A 628 -25.80 -30.25 3.50
CA ALA A 628 -25.57 -28.83 3.23
C ALA A 628 -26.74 -28.14 2.49
N LEU A 629 -27.60 -28.91 1.80
CA LEU A 629 -28.69 -28.36 1.00
C LEU A 629 -29.85 -27.87 1.87
N MET A 630 -30.14 -28.56 2.99
CA MET A 630 -31.23 -28.16 3.90
C MET A 630 -30.94 -26.92 4.75
N ALA A 631 -29.66 -26.57 4.96
CA ALA A 631 -29.29 -25.36 5.68
C ALA A 631 -29.38 -24.09 4.82
N LEU A 632 -29.25 -24.21 3.49
CA LEU A 632 -29.28 -23.08 2.56
C LEU A 632 -30.70 -22.65 2.17
N GLU A 633 -31.66 -23.58 2.10
CA GLU A 633 -33.07 -23.25 1.82
C GLU A 633 -33.74 -22.46 2.96
N SER A 634 -33.32 -22.69 4.21
CA SER A 634 -33.78 -21.94 5.39
C SER A 634 -33.34 -20.46 5.35
N ILE A 635 -32.14 -20.18 4.83
CA ILE A 635 -31.58 -18.82 4.75
C ILE A 635 -32.15 -18.03 3.57
N ALA A 636 -32.39 -18.68 2.43
CA ALA A 636 -33.02 -18.05 1.26
C ALA A 636 -34.47 -17.62 1.55
N THR A 637 -35.19 -18.37 2.38
CA THR A 637 -36.58 -18.07 2.76
C THR A 637 -36.66 -16.89 3.75
N ALA A 638 -35.63 -16.67 4.57
CA ALA A 638 -35.57 -15.54 5.51
C ALA A 638 -35.25 -14.19 4.81
N LEU A 639 -34.53 -14.22 3.69
CA LEU A 639 -34.12 -13.02 2.95
C LEU A 639 -35.20 -12.47 1.99
N GLN A 640 -36.20 -13.28 1.60
CA GLN A 640 -37.32 -12.79 0.79
C GLN A 640 -38.36 -11.97 1.59
N THR A 641 -38.38 -12.09 2.91
CA THR A 641 -39.38 -11.44 3.78
C THR A 641 -38.99 -10.02 4.21
N PHE A 642 -37.75 -9.59 3.98
CA PHE A 642 -37.26 -8.25 4.34
C PHE A 642 -37.21 -7.25 3.17
N GLY A 643 -37.59 -7.67 1.95
CA GLY A 643 -37.50 -6.86 0.72
C GLY A 643 -38.78 -6.12 0.32
N ARG A 644 -39.81 -6.05 1.17
CA ARG A 644 -41.03 -5.27 0.91
C ARG A 644 -41.38 -4.45 2.13
N GLU A 645 -40.89 -3.23 2.18
CA GLU A 645 -41.61 -2.03 2.61
C GLU A 645 -40.65 -0.83 2.61
N THR A 646 -41.17 0.33 2.19
CA THR A 646 -40.56 1.68 2.16
C THR A 646 -39.81 2.11 0.88
N PHE A 647 -40.59 2.37 -0.17
CA PHE A 647 -40.36 3.52 -1.05
C PHE A 647 -41.69 4.27 -1.17
N ASP A 648 -41.83 5.37 -0.43
CA ASP A 648 -42.74 6.48 -0.73
C ASP A 648 -42.39 7.63 0.20
N PHE A 649 -41.86 8.73 -0.35
CA PHE A 649 -42.51 10.05 -0.39
C PHE A 649 -41.55 11.11 -0.94
N ALA A 650 -42.17 12.09 -1.59
CA ALA A 650 -41.67 13.19 -2.40
C ALA A 650 -40.67 14.16 -1.73
#